data_AF-A0A8C4IFF8-F1
#
_entry.id   AF-A0A8C4IFF8-F1
#
_cell.length_a   1.000
_cell.length_b   1.000
_cell.length_c   1.000
_cell.angle_alpha   90.00
_cell.angle_beta   90.00
_cell.angle_gamma   90.00
#
_symmetry.space_group_name_H-M   'P 1'
#
loop_
_entity.id
_entity.type
_entity.pdbx_description
1 polymer ?
#
loop_
_entity_poly.entity_id
_entity_poly.type
_entity_poly.pdbx_seq_one_letter_code
_entity_poly.pdbx_strand_id
1 'polypeptide(L)'
;VNGLLFYLTYTPDDVEGNIHLDTGDKVSFYMETNKHTGAVSARNIQLVKKKQMRCQGVVCATKEAFGFIERADVVKEIFFHYSEFKGDLEALQAGDDVEFTIKDRNGKEVATDVRLLPQGTVIFEDISIEQFEGTVVKVIPKVPTKNQNDPLPGRISARIGFTDKELPFGEKDTKSKVTLLEGDHIQFNISTDRRDKLERSTNIDILPDTFNFTKETREMGVIAAIRDGFGFIKCVDRDARMFFHFSEVLEESQLHISDEVEFTVVPDMLSAQRNHAVRIKKLPKGTVSFHTQSEQRFVGVVEKEVVATPNKNTSPTKTKEKEAEEGVIAYEDCGVKLTVPYHTKDLEGGGYPQVGDKVEFSINEVKRTGQQSAVSIRVLNRNASNAKRLHGFVATLKDNFGFIETANHDQEIFFHYSEMCGDLENLELGDTVEYTLSKGKGNKVSAEKVTKCLSHSVNGIGEDVGATVMMGKVIRPLRSVDPSQTEYQGLIEVTEEGGTKGQNYPFGIMGMANKADCLQKGELVKFQVCTVAQTGQKMACNVVPQRRAMVECVKDQFGFITYEVGESKKLFFHVKEVQDGLELQTGDEVEFSVVLNQRTGKCSACNVRRVSEGPKPVVTPRPDRLVNRLKSITLDDASAPRLVIVRQPRGPDNSKGFNVERKTRQPGVID
;
A
#
# COMPACT_ATOMS: atom_id res chain seq x y z
N VAL A 1 7.61 58.42 -64.21
CA VAL A 1 7.07 57.46 -65.20
C VAL A 1 6.00 56.63 -64.50
N ASN A 2 4.78 56.65 -65.03
CA ASN A 2 3.56 56.16 -64.40
C ASN A 2 3.68 54.69 -63.99
N GLY A 3 3.34 54.35 -62.74
CA GLY A 3 3.39 53.00 -62.16
C GLY A 3 2.33 52.05 -62.69
N LEU A 4 2.17 51.98 -64.02
CA LEU A 4 1.28 51.05 -64.69
C LEU A 4 1.98 49.70 -64.85
N LEU A 5 1.31 48.64 -64.39
CA LEU A 5 1.75 47.26 -64.57
C LEU A 5 1.25 46.76 -65.93
N PHE A 6 2.16 46.20 -66.74
CA PHE A 6 1.84 45.62 -68.04
C PHE A 6 2.22 44.13 -68.05
N TYR A 7 1.40 43.32 -68.71
CA TYR A 7 1.69 41.91 -68.98
C TYR A 7 2.01 41.77 -70.47
N LEU A 8 3.16 41.16 -70.77
CA LEU A 8 3.58 40.87 -72.13
C LEU A 8 3.69 39.35 -72.30
N THR A 9 3.28 38.86 -73.45
CA THR A 9 3.44 37.45 -73.82
C THR A 9 4.83 37.20 -74.41
N TYR A 10 5.32 35.97 -74.28
CA TYR A 10 6.55 35.48 -74.90
C TYR A 10 6.45 33.97 -75.15
N THR A 11 7.29 33.43 -76.02
CA THR A 11 7.45 31.99 -76.27
C THR A 11 8.88 31.55 -75.90
N PRO A 12 9.17 30.24 -75.80
CA PRO A 12 10.52 29.76 -75.52
C PRO A 12 11.59 30.28 -76.50
N ASP A 13 11.22 30.52 -77.76
CA ASP A 13 12.12 31.06 -78.80
C ASP A 13 12.53 32.52 -78.53
N ASP A 14 11.79 33.23 -77.67
CA ASP A 14 12.07 34.61 -77.30
C ASP A 14 13.14 34.72 -76.20
N VAL A 15 13.54 33.60 -75.58
CA VAL A 15 14.50 33.55 -74.48
C VAL A 15 15.91 33.27 -75.02
N GLU A 16 16.82 34.20 -74.79
CA GLU A 16 18.18 34.10 -75.32
C GLU A 16 18.98 33.01 -74.57
N GLY A 17 19.60 32.09 -75.32
CA GLY A 17 20.45 31.04 -74.75
C GLY A 17 19.73 29.82 -74.20
N ASN A 18 18.42 29.62 -74.47
CA ASN A 18 17.62 28.48 -73.99
C ASN A 18 17.66 28.29 -72.47
N ILE A 19 17.82 29.38 -71.72
CA ILE A 19 17.80 29.35 -70.25
C ILE A 19 16.36 29.19 -69.73
N HIS A 20 16.18 28.37 -68.70
CA HIS A 20 14.88 28.22 -68.03
C HIS A 20 14.64 29.42 -67.10
N LEU A 21 13.54 30.16 -67.34
CA LEU A 21 13.11 31.31 -66.53
C LEU A 21 12.08 30.87 -65.49
N ASP A 22 12.29 31.25 -64.25
CA ASP A 22 11.39 30.97 -63.12
C ASP A 22 10.52 32.19 -62.78
N THR A 23 9.34 31.97 -62.21
CA THR A 23 8.45 33.06 -61.82
C THR A 23 9.10 33.95 -60.74
N GLY A 24 9.30 35.23 -61.09
CA GLY A 24 9.94 36.24 -60.23
C GLY A 24 11.42 36.47 -60.53
N ASP A 25 11.97 35.83 -61.56
CA ASP A 25 13.26 36.21 -62.15
C ASP A 25 13.21 37.64 -62.69
N LYS A 26 14.29 38.38 -62.49
CA LYS A 26 14.45 39.69 -63.12
C LYS A 26 15.04 39.47 -64.50
N VAL A 27 14.32 39.90 -65.52
CA VAL A 27 14.72 39.78 -66.91
C VAL A 27 14.84 41.16 -67.57
N SER A 28 15.64 41.25 -68.62
CA SER A 28 15.65 42.35 -69.58
C SER A 28 15.15 41.83 -70.91
N PHE A 29 14.40 42.67 -71.63
CA PHE A 29 13.77 42.28 -72.90
C PHE A 29 13.54 43.53 -73.75
N TYR A 30 13.29 43.33 -75.05
CA TYR A 30 12.79 44.37 -75.93
C TYR A 30 11.29 44.16 -76.14
N MET A 31 10.52 45.26 -76.15
CA MET A 31 9.11 45.22 -76.54
C MET A 31 9.01 45.26 -78.05
N GLU A 32 8.31 44.29 -78.64
CA GLU A 32 8.03 44.27 -80.07
C GLU A 32 6.51 44.31 -80.29
N THR A 33 6.05 45.25 -81.13
CA THR A 33 4.65 45.33 -81.54
C THR A 33 4.48 44.63 -82.88
N ASN A 34 3.65 43.59 -82.92
CA ASN A 34 3.28 42.95 -84.16
C ASN A 34 2.49 43.92 -85.04
N LYS A 35 3.06 44.33 -86.17
CA LYS A 35 2.48 45.33 -87.09
C LYS A 35 1.15 44.91 -87.71
N HIS A 36 0.81 43.61 -87.71
CA HIS A 36 -0.41 43.08 -88.32
C HIS A 36 -1.54 42.88 -87.31
N THR A 37 -1.23 42.55 -86.05
CA THR A 37 -2.23 42.27 -85.01
C THR A 37 -2.29 43.34 -83.92
N GLY A 38 -1.33 44.27 -83.88
CA GLY A 38 -1.18 45.28 -82.83
C GLY A 38 -0.76 44.74 -81.47
N ALA A 39 -0.58 43.41 -81.33
CA ALA A 39 -0.18 42.78 -80.07
C ALA A 39 1.27 43.12 -79.72
N VAL A 40 1.54 43.41 -78.44
CA VAL A 40 2.87 43.69 -77.92
C VAL A 40 3.38 42.47 -77.17
N SER A 41 4.57 41.99 -77.52
CA SER A 41 5.25 40.84 -76.89
C SER A 41 6.66 41.20 -76.44
N ALA A 42 7.21 40.41 -75.53
CA ALA A 42 8.60 40.53 -75.10
C ALA A 42 9.50 39.64 -76.00
N ARG A 43 10.60 40.21 -76.51
CA ARG A 43 11.61 39.53 -77.34
C ARG A 43 13.00 39.64 -76.73
N ASN A 44 13.88 38.71 -77.07
CA ASN A 44 15.28 38.68 -76.64
C ASN A 44 15.41 38.80 -75.12
N ILE A 45 14.65 37.95 -74.42
CA ILE A 45 14.56 37.93 -72.98
C ILE A 45 15.87 37.35 -72.43
N GLN A 46 16.61 38.18 -71.72
CA GLN A 46 17.84 37.82 -71.03
C GLN A 46 17.59 37.81 -69.52
N LEU A 47 18.09 36.78 -68.84
CA LEU A 47 18.06 36.71 -67.38
C LEU A 47 19.06 37.73 -66.80
N VAL A 48 18.53 38.76 -66.13
CA VAL A 48 19.34 39.79 -65.46
C VAL A 48 19.74 39.33 -64.06
N LYS A 49 18.79 38.72 -63.34
CA LYS A 49 19.04 38.17 -62.00
C LYS A 49 18.05 37.04 -61.73
N LYS A 50 18.59 35.85 -61.46
CA LYS A 50 17.77 34.73 -61.00
C LYS A 50 17.21 35.02 -59.60
N LYS A 51 15.93 34.74 -59.40
CA LYS A 51 15.30 34.79 -58.09
C LYS A 51 16.05 33.81 -57.18
N GLN A 52 16.48 34.30 -56.02
CA GLN A 52 17.09 33.44 -55.02
C GLN A 52 16.02 32.54 -54.44
N MET A 53 16.10 31.24 -54.76
CA MET A 53 15.29 30.23 -54.11
C MET A 53 15.70 30.18 -52.63
N ARG A 54 14.70 30.30 -51.75
CA ARG A 54 14.92 30.11 -50.32
C ARG A 54 14.72 28.63 -50.01
N CYS A 55 15.71 28.06 -49.36
CA CYS A 55 15.63 26.73 -48.77
C CYS A 55 15.22 26.89 -47.31
N GLN A 56 14.65 25.82 -46.77
CA GLN A 56 14.33 25.70 -45.35
C GLN A 56 15.21 24.62 -44.72
N GLY A 57 15.33 24.66 -43.41
CA GLY A 57 16.08 23.67 -42.65
C GLY A 57 16.00 23.93 -41.16
N VAL A 58 16.64 23.07 -40.39
CA VAL A 58 16.70 23.16 -38.92
C VAL A 58 18.14 23.30 -38.49
N VAL A 59 18.43 24.21 -37.57
CA VAL A 59 19.79 24.38 -37.04
C VAL A 59 20.17 23.13 -36.23
N CYS A 60 21.11 22.32 -36.71
CA CYS A 60 21.52 21.08 -36.03
C CYS A 60 22.66 21.31 -35.03
N ALA A 61 23.52 22.30 -35.27
CA ALA A 61 24.62 22.64 -34.38
C ALA A 61 24.98 24.12 -34.43
N THR A 62 25.21 24.71 -33.27
CA THR A 62 25.74 26.07 -33.08
C THR A 62 27.13 25.98 -32.44
N LYS A 63 28.07 26.80 -32.92
CA LYS A 63 29.44 26.96 -32.38
C LYS A 63 29.76 28.44 -32.26
N GLU A 64 30.92 28.79 -31.71
CA GLU A 64 31.24 30.18 -31.33
C GLU A 64 31.03 31.26 -32.43
N ALA A 65 31.23 30.95 -33.71
CA ALA A 65 31.10 31.92 -34.81
C ALA A 65 30.30 31.43 -36.04
N PHE A 66 29.82 30.20 -36.00
CA PHE A 66 29.20 29.55 -37.14
C PHE A 66 28.27 28.41 -36.68
N GLY A 67 27.45 27.91 -37.59
CA GLY A 67 26.62 26.75 -37.34
C GLY A 67 26.40 25.90 -38.58
N PHE A 68 25.64 24.82 -38.38
CA PHE A 68 25.19 23.92 -39.42
C PHE A 68 23.67 23.86 -39.41
N ILE A 69 23.08 23.84 -40.60
CA ILE A 69 21.64 23.69 -40.81
C ILE A 69 21.43 22.38 -41.55
N GLU A 70 20.59 21.51 -40.99
CA GLU A 70 20.10 20.34 -41.70
C GLU A 70 19.06 20.78 -42.74
N ARG A 71 19.30 20.46 -44.00
CA ARG A 71 18.49 20.94 -45.13
C ARG A 71 17.18 20.17 -45.26
N ALA A 72 16.08 20.89 -45.53
CA ALA A 72 14.77 20.29 -45.75
C ALA A 72 14.57 19.72 -47.16
N ASP A 73 15.43 20.09 -48.12
CA ASP A 73 15.36 19.66 -49.51
C ASP A 73 16.27 18.47 -49.85
N VAL A 74 17.30 18.20 -49.04
CA VAL A 74 18.23 17.08 -49.22
C VAL A 74 18.81 16.64 -47.88
N VAL A 75 19.11 15.35 -47.73
CA VAL A 75 19.72 14.77 -46.51
C VAL A 75 21.20 15.18 -46.41
N LYS A 76 21.45 16.45 -46.11
CA LYS A 76 22.79 17.04 -46.01
C LYS A 76 22.77 18.28 -45.12
N GLU A 77 23.82 18.47 -44.35
CA GLU A 77 24.05 19.70 -43.59
C GLU A 77 24.67 20.79 -44.47
N ILE A 78 24.30 22.04 -44.21
CA ILE A 78 24.91 23.21 -44.83
C ILE A 78 25.48 24.15 -43.77
N PHE A 79 26.70 24.62 -44.03
CA PHE A 79 27.41 25.55 -43.16
C PHE A 79 26.86 26.98 -43.31
N PHE A 80 26.74 27.72 -42.22
CA PHE A 80 26.53 29.16 -42.23
C PHE A 80 27.41 29.87 -41.21
N HIS A 81 27.81 31.11 -41.51
CA HIS A 81 28.51 31.98 -40.58
C HIS A 81 27.50 32.88 -39.86
N TYR A 82 27.74 33.24 -38.59
CA TYR A 82 26.80 34.07 -37.83
C TYR A 82 26.52 35.45 -38.43
N SER A 83 27.46 36.00 -39.22
CA SER A 83 27.22 37.23 -40.00
C SER A 83 26.12 37.11 -41.06
N GLU A 84 25.79 35.89 -41.47
CA GLU A 84 24.72 35.61 -42.43
C GLU A 84 23.34 35.52 -41.77
N PHE A 85 23.28 35.40 -40.45
CA PHE A 85 22.03 35.39 -39.69
C PHE A 85 21.44 36.79 -39.58
N LYS A 86 20.16 36.92 -39.94
CA LYS A 86 19.39 38.17 -39.94
C LYS A 86 18.41 38.12 -38.77
N GLY A 87 18.95 38.23 -37.56
CA GLY A 87 18.20 38.22 -36.31
C GLY A 87 19.11 38.46 -35.13
N ASP A 88 18.55 38.33 -33.93
CA ASP A 88 19.31 38.37 -32.68
C ASP A 88 19.99 37.02 -32.44
N LEU A 89 21.32 37.02 -32.40
CA LEU A 89 22.11 35.79 -32.29
C LEU A 89 21.88 35.06 -30.96
N GLU A 90 21.52 35.78 -29.89
CA GLU A 90 21.16 35.17 -28.60
C GLU A 90 19.88 34.34 -28.68
N ALA A 91 19.04 34.60 -29.68
CA ALA A 91 17.79 33.87 -29.92
C ALA A 91 17.99 32.60 -30.77
N LEU A 92 19.16 32.39 -31.39
CA LEU A 92 19.40 31.26 -32.29
C LEU A 92 19.91 30.03 -31.52
N GLN A 93 19.15 28.94 -31.55
CA GLN A 93 19.44 27.69 -30.86
C GLN A 93 19.41 26.48 -31.80
N ALA A 94 20.03 25.38 -31.37
CA ALA A 94 19.88 24.11 -32.08
C ALA A 94 18.43 23.61 -31.95
N GLY A 95 17.83 23.21 -33.06
CA GLY A 95 16.41 22.88 -33.18
C GLY A 95 15.54 24.00 -33.76
N ASP A 96 16.10 25.18 -34.05
CA ASP A 96 15.34 26.27 -34.66
C ASP A 96 15.11 26.05 -36.16
N ASP A 97 13.87 26.30 -36.58
CA ASP A 97 13.49 26.33 -37.98
C ASP A 97 13.99 27.60 -38.64
N VAL A 98 14.65 27.47 -39.79
CA VAL A 98 15.23 28.61 -40.51
C VAL A 98 14.97 28.54 -42.01
N GLU A 99 14.85 29.71 -42.63
CA GLU A 99 14.94 29.87 -44.08
C GLU A 99 16.24 30.58 -44.47
N PHE A 100 16.85 30.16 -45.57
CA PHE A 100 18.14 30.67 -46.04
C PHE A 100 18.24 30.58 -47.56
N THR A 101 19.28 31.19 -48.12
CA THR A 101 19.62 31.08 -49.54
C THR A 101 20.97 30.37 -49.69
N ILE A 102 21.09 29.49 -50.66
CA ILE A 102 22.34 28.75 -50.92
C ILE A 102 23.22 29.58 -51.87
N LYS A 103 24.49 29.75 -51.52
CA LYS A 103 25.52 30.34 -52.40
C LYS A 103 26.76 29.47 -52.42
N ASP A 104 27.41 29.39 -53.58
CA ASP A 104 28.74 28.79 -53.68
C ASP A 104 29.80 29.78 -53.18
N ARG A 105 30.68 29.32 -52.30
CA ARG A 105 31.92 29.99 -51.92
C ARG A 105 33.08 29.01 -52.04
N ASN A 106 33.96 29.24 -53.00
CA ASN A 106 35.15 28.41 -53.26
C ASN A 106 34.81 26.93 -53.51
N GLY A 107 33.73 26.65 -54.26
CA GLY A 107 33.29 25.28 -54.56
C GLY A 107 32.58 24.59 -53.41
N LYS A 108 32.17 25.33 -52.38
CA LYS A 108 31.36 24.84 -51.26
C LYS A 108 30.07 25.61 -51.15
N GLU A 109 28.96 24.89 -51.08
CA GLU A 109 27.65 25.45 -50.77
C GLU A 109 27.62 25.94 -49.32
N VAL A 110 27.25 27.20 -49.11
CA VAL A 110 27.03 27.81 -47.81
C VAL A 110 25.66 28.48 -47.74
N ALA A 111 25.06 28.47 -46.56
CA ALA A 111 23.81 29.16 -46.30
C ALA A 111 24.08 30.65 -46.00
N THR A 112 23.34 31.52 -46.68
CA THR A 112 23.40 32.98 -46.54
C THR A 112 22.00 33.56 -46.37
N ASP A 113 21.88 34.75 -45.79
CA ASP A 113 20.58 35.38 -45.48
C ASP A 113 19.66 34.45 -44.66
N VAL A 114 20.19 33.93 -43.55
CA VAL A 114 19.50 32.99 -42.65
C VAL A 114 18.52 33.76 -41.77
N ARG A 115 17.27 33.31 -41.68
CA ARG A 115 16.22 33.92 -40.83
C ARG A 115 15.46 32.85 -40.08
N LEU A 116 15.06 33.16 -38.85
CA LEU A 116 14.19 32.30 -38.05
C LEU A 116 12.79 32.19 -38.69
N LEU A 117 12.26 30.99 -38.63
CA LEU A 117 10.87 30.66 -38.93
C LEU A 117 10.14 30.30 -37.63
N PRO A 118 8.79 30.36 -37.62
CA PRO A 118 8.01 29.78 -36.54
C PRO A 118 8.35 28.29 -36.37
N GLN A 119 8.47 27.83 -35.12
CA GLN A 119 8.77 26.43 -34.82
C GLN A 119 7.66 25.49 -35.36
N GLY A 120 8.08 24.38 -35.98
CA GLY A 120 7.19 23.40 -36.62
C GLY A 120 6.87 23.72 -38.09
N THR A 121 7.51 24.73 -38.68
CA THR A 121 7.42 25.02 -40.11
C THR A 121 8.15 23.97 -40.94
N VAL A 122 9.31 23.50 -40.46
CA VAL A 122 10.13 22.52 -41.18
C VAL A 122 9.81 21.11 -40.70
N ILE A 123 9.36 20.26 -41.62
CA ILE A 123 9.03 18.86 -41.35
C ILE A 123 9.89 18.00 -42.27
N PHE A 124 10.80 17.22 -41.69
CA PHE A 124 11.68 16.31 -42.43
C PHE A 124 11.01 14.97 -42.72
N GLU A 125 10.17 14.49 -41.79
CA GLU A 125 9.63 13.13 -41.84
C GLU A 125 8.12 13.13 -41.62
N ASP A 126 7.44 12.20 -42.29
CA ASP A 126 6.04 11.87 -42.08
C ASP A 126 5.93 10.59 -41.26
N ILE A 127 5.33 10.68 -40.08
CA ILE A 127 5.09 9.53 -39.20
C ILE A 127 3.69 8.97 -39.48
N SER A 128 3.61 7.67 -39.74
CA SER A 128 2.33 6.97 -39.93
C SER A 128 1.43 7.12 -38.71
N ILE A 129 0.14 7.35 -38.94
CA ILE A 129 -0.87 7.38 -37.86
C ILE A 129 -1.09 5.96 -37.33
N GLU A 130 -1.11 4.99 -38.23
CA GLU A 130 -1.22 3.57 -37.88
C GLU A 130 0.06 3.06 -37.22
N GLN A 131 -0.14 2.13 -36.29
CA GLN A 131 0.91 1.41 -35.60
C GLN A 131 0.99 0.01 -36.18
N PHE A 132 2.21 -0.47 -36.35
CA PHE A 132 2.50 -1.78 -36.89
C PHE A 132 3.12 -2.66 -35.81
N GLU A 133 2.86 -3.96 -35.92
CA GLU A 133 3.53 -4.97 -35.12
C GLU A 133 4.63 -5.63 -35.94
N GLY A 134 5.70 -6.02 -35.28
CA GLY A 134 6.83 -6.64 -35.94
C GLY A 134 7.76 -7.35 -34.97
N THR A 135 8.83 -7.87 -35.52
CA THR A 135 9.85 -8.62 -34.78
C THR A 135 11.21 -7.98 -34.95
N VAL A 136 11.94 -7.80 -33.85
CA VAL A 136 13.33 -7.33 -33.90
C VAL A 136 14.22 -8.42 -34.50
N VAL A 137 14.81 -8.14 -35.66
CA VAL A 137 15.74 -9.06 -36.34
C VAL A 137 17.18 -8.76 -35.96
N LYS A 138 17.49 -7.49 -35.72
CA LYS A 138 18.85 -7.06 -35.35
C LYS A 138 18.79 -5.91 -34.35
N VAL A 139 19.43 -6.09 -33.20
CA VAL A 139 19.54 -5.07 -32.16
C VAL A 139 20.65 -4.07 -32.44
N ILE A 140 20.55 -2.88 -31.85
CA ILE A 140 21.60 -1.85 -31.89
C ILE A 140 22.76 -2.31 -30.97
N PRO A 141 24.00 -2.43 -31.49
CA PRO A 141 25.14 -2.76 -30.66
C PRO A 141 25.41 -1.66 -29.61
N LYS A 142 25.46 -2.02 -28.32
CA LYS A 142 25.74 -1.07 -27.23
C LYS A 142 27.16 -0.50 -27.24
N VAL A 143 28.09 -1.16 -27.92
CA VAL A 143 29.48 -0.69 -28.11
C VAL A 143 29.71 -0.42 -29.59
N PRO A 144 29.93 0.86 -29.99
CA PRO A 144 30.27 1.18 -31.37
C PRO A 144 31.57 0.47 -31.75
N THR A 145 31.50 -0.41 -32.75
CA THR A 145 32.73 -0.97 -33.33
C THR A 145 33.42 0.11 -34.17
N LYS A 146 34.75 0.10 -34.27
CA LYS A 146 35.52 1.14 -35.00
C LYS A 146 35.10 1.35 -36.47
N ASN A 147 34.29 0.45 -37.03
CA ASN A 147 33.82 0.46 -38.43
C ASN A 147 32.29 0.70 -38.56
N GLN A 148 31.59 1.08 -37.49
CA GLN A 148 30.14 1.25 -37.52
C GLN A 148 29.76 2.66 -37.97
N ASN A 149 29.58 2.82 -39.30
CA ASN A 149 29.16 4.08 -39.93
C ASN A 149 27.66 4.14 -40.27
N ASP A 150 26.89 3.08 -39.97
CA ASP A 150 25.44 3.06 -40.21
C ASP A 150 24.72 3.80 -39.06
N PRO A 151 24.05 4.94 -39.33
CA PRO A 151 23.33 5.70 -38.30
C PRO A 151 22.07 4.98 -37.79
N LEU A 152 21.56 3.98 -38.52
CA LEU A 152 20.38 3.21 -38.17
C LEU A 152 20.71 1.72 -38.17
N PRO A 153 21.52 1.21 -37.23
CA PRO A 153 22.08 -0.15 -37.32
C PRO A 153 21.10 -1.27 -36.94
N GLY A 154 19.97 -0.96 -36.30
CA GLY A 154 18.93 -1.92 -35.92
C GLY A 154 18.03 -2.29 -37.10
N ARG A 155 17.40 -3.48 -37.06
CA ARG A 155 16.46 -3.95 -38.08
C ARG A 155 15.23 -4.60 -37.45
N ILE A 156 14.06 -4.23 -37.96
CA ILE A 156 12.74 -4.79 -37.60
C ILE A 156 12.15 -5.43 -38.85
N SER A 157 11.62 -6.64 -38.73
CA SER A 157 10.83 -7.28 -39.77
C SER A 157 9.35 -7.18 -39.42
N ALA A 158 8.54 -6.71 -40.37
CA ALA A 158 7.11 -6.58 -40.20
C ALA A 158 6.37 -6.84 -41.51
N ARG A 159 5.16 -7.38 -41.40
CA ARG A 159 4.25 -7.50 -42.55
C ARG A 159 3.42 -6.23 -42.66
N ILE A 160 3.69 -5.44 -43.70
CA ILE A 160 2.99 -4.18 -43.97
C ILE A 160 2.13 -4.38 -45.21
N GLY A 161 0.81 -4.42 -45.02
CA GLY A 161 -0.14 -4.85 -46.04
C GLY A 161 0.04 -6.33 -46.39
N PHE A 162 0.50 -6.61 -47.61
CA PHE A 162 0.77 -7.98 -48.10
C PHE A 162 2.27 -8.25 -48.32
N THR A 163 3.14 -7.36 -47.86
CA THR A 163 4.58 -7.44 -48.09
C THR A 163 5.33 -7.49 -46.77
N ASP A 164 6.28 -8.43 -46.68
CA ASP A 164 7.20 -8.49 -45.56
C ASP A 164 8.33 -7.49 -45.84
N LYS A 165 8.48 -6.50 -44.97
CA LYS A 165 9.48 -5.43 -45.06
C LYS A 165 10.45 -5.52 -43.89
N GLU A 166 11.71 -5.21 -44.17
CA GLU A 166 12.73 -5.00 -43.14
C GLU A 166 13.03 -3.50 -43.04
N LEU A 167 12.75 -2.91 -41.88
CA LEU A 167 12.87 -1.48 -41.63
C LEU A 167 14.05 -1.20 -40.67
N PRO A 168 14.91 -0.23 -40.98
CA PRO A 168 16.00 0.16 -40.10
C PRO A 168 15.51 1.01 -38.92
N PHE A 169 16.26 1.02 -37.83
CA PHE A 169 16.04 1.92 -36.70
C PHE A 169 17.34 2.28 -35.97
N GLY A 170 17.34 3.45 -35.33
CA GLY A 170 18.43 3.99 -34.52
C GLY A 170 18.07 4.11 -33.04
N GLU A 171 19.00 4.61 -32.24
CA GLU A 171 18.87 4.65 -30.77
C GLU A 171 17.71 5.57 -30.32
N LYS A 172 17.48 6.66 -31.07
CA LYS A 172 16.41 7.64 -30.81
C LYS A 172 15.01 7.14 -31.16
N ASP A 173 14.90 5.95 -31.77
CA ASP A 173 13.65 5.44 -32.32
C ASP A 173 12.86 4.59 -31.33
N THR A 174 13.47 4.31 -30.17
CA THR A 174 12.86 3.57 -29.07
C THR A 174 12.14 4.53 -28.12
N LYS A 175 10.91 4.20 -27.72
CA LYS A 175 10.15 5.02 -26.74
C LYS A 175 10.73 4.90 -25.34
N SER A 176 11.12 3.70 -24.96
CA SER A 176 11.70 3.39 -23.67
C SER A 176 13.16 3.01 -23.81
N LYS A 177 13.91 3.15 -22.72
CA LYS A 177 15.32 2.75 -22.64
C LYS A 177 15.49 1.28 -22.27
N VAL A 178 14.43 0.48 -22.38
CA VAL A 178 14.46 -0.96 -22.09
C VAL A 178 15.31 -1.66 -23.14
N THR A 179 16.08 -2.66 -22.72
CA THR A 179 16.90 -3.43 -23.65
C THR A 179 16.04 -4.27 -24.61
N LEU A 180 16.12 -3.95 -25.91
CA LEU A 180 15.64 -4.80 -27.01
C LEU A 180 16.57 -5.99 -27.25
N LEU A 181 15.99 -7.14 -27.59
CA LEU A 181 16.64 -8.42 -27.89
C LEU A 181 16.11 -8.93 -29.24
N GLU A 182 16.89 -9.79 -29.88
CA GLU A 182 16.47 -10.45 -31.12
C GLU A 182 15.27 -11.37 -30.85
N GLY A 183 14.26 -11.30 -31.72
CA GLY A 183 13.01 -12.02 -31.58
C GLY A 183 11.94 -11.28 -30.78
N ASP A 184 12.20 -10.07 -30.28
CA ASP A 184 11.18 -9.30 -29.57
C ASP A 184 9.97 -9.00 -30.44
N HIS A 185 8.78 -9.19 -29.86
CA HIS A 185 7.55 -8.69 -30.42
C HIS A 185 7.35 -7.23 -29.99
N ILE A 186 7.22 -6.34 -30.97
CA ILE A 186 7.21 -4.90 -30.75
C ILE A 186 6.08 -4.24 -31.53
N GLN A 187 5.74 -3.04 -31.09
CA GLN A 187 4.87 -2.11 -31.81
C GLN A 187 5.65 -0.87 -32.20
N PHE A 188 5.43 -0.33 -33.40
CA PHE A 188 6.16 0.82 -33.91
C PHE A 188 5.34 1.62 -34.93
N ASN A 189 5.79 2.83 -35.28
CA ASN A 189 5.29 3.60 -36.41
C ASN A 189 6.33 3.62 -37.53
N ILE A 190 5.89 3.81 -38.77
CA ILE A 190 6.81 4.04 -39.90
C ILE A 190 7.02 5.54 -40.03
N SER A 191 8.27 5.98 -39.97
CA SER A 191 8.68 7.33 -40.34
C SER A 191 9.23 7.31 -41.76
N THR A 192 8.72 8.18 -42.63
CA THR A 192 9.22 8.34 -44.00
C THR A 192 9.87 9.71 -44.16
N ASP A 193 11.17 9.74 -44.45
CA ASP A 193 11.86 10.99 -44.75
C ASP A 193 11.38 11.54 -46.10
N ARG A 194 10.99 12.81 -46.11
CA ARG A 194 10.41 13.47 -47.29
C ARG A 194 11.41 13.68 -48.41
N ARG A 195 12.71 13.67 -48.10
CA ARG A 195 13.82 14.04 -48.99
C ARG A 195 14.28 12.84 -49.83
N ASP A 196 14.57 11.71 -49.18
CA ASP A 196 15.10 10.51 -49.84
C ASP A 196 14.08 9.35 -49.89
N LYS A 197 12.90 9.53 -49.27
CA LYS A 197 11.84 8.50 -49.16
C LYS A 197 12.26 7.28 -48.35
N LEU A 198 13.30 7.41 -47.51
CA LEU A 198 13.71 6.34 -46.61
C LEU A 198 12.63 6.10 -45.55
N GLU A 199 12.15 4.87 -45.49
CA GLU A 199 11.27 4.39 -44.42
C GLU A 199 12.11 3.79 -43.30
N ARG A 200 11.79 4.15 -42.05
CA ARG A 200 12.42 3.60 -40.84
C ARG A 200 11.38 3.36 -39.75
N SER A 201 11.67 2.45 -38.83
CA SER A 201 10.82 2.24 -37.66
C SER A 201 11.13 3.32 -36.60
N THR A 202 10.09 3.92 -36.04
CA THR A 202 10.17 4.88 -34.93
C THR A 202 9.11 4.58 -33.89
N ASN A 203 9.15 5.23 -32.74
CA ASN A 203 8.22 5.01 -31.63
C ASN A 203 8.13 3.53 -31.22
N ILE A 204 9.26 2.84 -31.26
CA ILE A 204 9.37 1.40 -31.01
C ILE A 204 9.13 1.14 -29.52
N ASP A 205 8.23 0.21 -29.24
CA ASP A 205 7.86 -0.21 -27.90
C ASP A 205 7.69 -1.73 -27.83
N ILE A 206 8.02 -2.32 -26.68
CA ILE A 206 7.96 -3.77 -26.48
C ILE A 206 6.54 -4.18 -26.12
N LEU A 207 6.00 -5.19 -26.80
CA LEU A 207 4.67 -5.71 -26.48
C LEU A 207 4.73 -6.71 -25.31
N PRO A 208 3.68 -6.78 -24.45
CA PRO A 208 3.67 -7.66 -23.27
C PRO A 208 3.80 -9.16 -23.59
N ASP A 209 3.42 -9.56 -24.79
CA ASP A 209 3.47 -10.95 -25.27
C ASP A 209 4.83 -11.33 -25.88
N THR A 210 5.80 -10.40 -25.94
CA THR A 210 7.17 -10.65 -26.43
C THR A 210 7.79 -11.91 -25.82
N PHE A 211 7.51 -12.16 -24.53
CA PHE A 211 8.05 -13.30 -23.78
C PHE A 211 7.60 -14.66 -24.31
N ASN A 212 6.53 -14.71 -25.11
CA ASN A 212 6.07 -15.93 -25.77
C ASN A 212 6.89 -16.24 -27.04
N PHE A 213 7.54 -15.23 -27.62
CA PHE A 213 8.31 -15.33 -28.87
C PHE A 213 9.81 -15.42 -28.62
N THR A 214 10.29 -14.73 -27.59
CA THR A 214 11.69 -14.78 -27.15
C THR A 214 11.98 -16.08 -26.40
N LYS A 215 13.13 -16.71 -26.66
CA LYS A 215 13.60 -17.89 -25.90
C LYS A 215 14.37 -17.50 -24.63
N GLU A 216 14.04 -16.35 -24.04
CA GLU A 216 14.76 -15.83 -22.88
C GLU A 216 14.37 -16.57 -21.60
N THR A 217 15.33 -16.75 -20.68
CA THR A 217 15.08 -17.34 -19.37
C THR A 217 14.69 -16.25 -18.38
N ARG A 218 13.43 -16.27 -17.96
CA ARG A 218 12.86 -15.35 -16.99
C ARG A 218 13.12 -15.86 -15.57
N GLU A 219 13.82 -15.06 -14.78
CA GLU A 219 14.11 -15.33 -13.37
C GLU A 219 13.23 -14.50 -12.46
N MET A 220 12.95 -15.04 -11.28
CA MET A 220 12.17 -14.37 -10.26
C MET A 220 13.03 -13.90 -9.09
N GLY A 221 12.57 -12.85 -8.43
CA GLY A 221 13.24 -12.32 -7.26
C GLY A 221 12.45 -11.22 -6.58
N VAL A 222 13.06 -10.66 -5.53
CA VAL A 222 12.46 -9.58 -4.74
C VAL A 222 13.42 -8.39 -4.71
N ILE A 223 12.89 -7.18 -4.83
CA ILE A 223 13.68 -5.96 -4.72
C ILE A 223 14.29 -5.88 -3.31
N ALA A 224 15.61 -5.99 -3.23
CA ALA A 224 16.37 -6.01 -1.97
C ALA A 224 16.84 -4.61 -1.56
N ALA A 225 17.16 -3.75 -2.54
CA ALA A 225 17.58 -2.38 -2.30
C ALA A 225 17.29 -1.49 -3.51
N ILE A 226 16.95 -0.24 -3.23
CA ILE A 226 16.77 0.83 -4.23
C ILE A 226 17.76 1.96 -3.91
N ARG A 227 18.33 2.54 -4.96
CA ARG A 227 19.21 3.72 -4.98
C ARG A 227 18.78 4.65 -6.10
N ASP A 228 19.44 5.80 -6.21
CA ASP A 228 19.13 6.77 -7.25
C ASP A 228 19.52 6.23 -8.63
N GLY A 229 18.54 6.02 -9.52
CA GLY A 229 18.76 5.47 -10.86
C GLY A 229 18.85 3.94 -10.98
N PHE A 230 19.07 3.20 -9.88
CA PHE A 230 19.34 1.76 -9.94
C PHE A 230 18.89 1.00 -8.68
N GLY A 231 18.89 -0.33 -8.75
CA GLY A 231 18.55 -1.20 -7.61
C GLY A 231 19.25 -2.56 -7.64
N PHE A 232 18.93 -3.37 -6.63
CA PHE A 232 19.41 -4.73 -6.47
C PHE A 232 18.26 -5.70 -6.19
N ILE A 233 18.23 -6.81 -6.92
CA ILE A 233 17.25 -7.89 -6.79
C ILE A 233 17.90 -9.05 -6.03
N LYS A 234 17.20 -9.58 -5.03
CA LYS A 234 17.53 -10.87 -4.42
C LYS A 234 16.84 -11.95 -5.25
N CYS A 235 17.62 -12.68 -6.03
CA CYS A 235 17.13 -13.77 -6.88
C CYS A 235 16.67 -14.96 -6.06
N VAL A 236 15.69 -15.69 -6.61
CA VAL A 236 15.29 -17.00 -6.08
C VAL A 236 16.42 -18.02 -6.28
N ASP A 237 16.99 -18.08 -7.48
CA ASP A 237 17.92 -19.16 -7.88
C ASP A 237 19.41 -18.75 -7.85
N ARG A 238 19.76 -17.56 -7.34
CA ARG A 238 21.15 -17.06 -7.30
C ARG A 238 21.58 -16.52 -5.94
N ASP A 239 22.86 -16.72 -5.62
CA ASP A 239 23.52 -16.25 -4.39
C ASP A 239 23.83 -14.75 -4.43
N ALA A 240 24.27 -14.26 -5.60
CA ALA A 240 24.60 -12.86 -5.79
C ALA A 240 23.34 -12.03 -6.01
N ARG A 241 23.30 -10.83 -5.42
CA ARG A 241 22.26 -9.84 -5.74
C ARG A 241 22.47 -9.33 -7.16
N MET A 242 21.39 -9.30 -7.93
CA MET A 242 21.43 -8.84 -9.32
C MET A 242 21.22 -7.33 -9.38
N PHE A 243 22.17 -6.63 -9.98
CA PHE A 243 22.07 -5.20 -10.26
C PHE A 243 21.07 -4.95 -11.38
N PHE A 244 20.32 -3.84 -11.32
CA PHE A 244 19.53 -3.34 -12.44
C PHE A 244 19.46 -1.81 -12.46
N HIS A 245 19.17 -1.25 -13.62
CA HIS A 245 18.91 0.18 -13.81
C HIS A 245 17.41 0.43 -14.00
N PHE A 246 16.87 1.58 -13.56
CA PHE A 246 15.43 1.87 -13.71
C PHE A 246 14.94 1.97 -15.16
N SER A 247 15.84 2.18 -16.11
CA SER A 247 15.51 2.14 -17.55
C SER A 247 15.04 0.76 -18.02
N GLU A 248 15.34 -0.29 -17.27
CA GLU A 248 15.00 -1.67 -17.63
C GLU A 248 13.64 -2.10 -17.08
N VAL A 249 12.92 -1.22 -16.37
CA VAL A 249 11.57 -1.51 -15.86
C VAL A 249 10.58 -1.31 -17.01
N LEU A 250 9.83 -2.37 -17.33
CA LEU A 250 8.89 -2.40 -18.46
C LEU A 250 7.61 -1.60 -18.20
N GLU A 251 7.25 -1.46 -16.93
CA GLU A 251 6.03 -0.78 -16.51
C GLU A 251 6.35 0.62 -16.00
N GLU A 252 5.42 1.56 -16.17
CA GLU A 252 5.52 2.90 -15.57
C GLU A 252 5.39 2.88 -14.03
N SER A 253 5.04 1.73 -13.46
CA SER A 253 4.82 1.57 -12.03
C SER A 253 6.15 1.67 -11.25
N GLN A 254 6.17 2.52 -10.21
CA GLN A 254 7.36 2.63 -9.36
C GLN A 254 7.58 1.34 -8.59
N LEU A 255 8.81 0.82 -8.68
CA LEU A 255 9.27 -0.30 -7.87
C LEU A 255 9.60 0.15 -6.45
N HIS A 256 9.22 -0.67 -5.47
CA HIS A 256 9.50 -0.49 -4.06
C HIS A 256 10.30 -1.68 -3.52
N ILE A 257 10.98 -1.46 -2.38
CA ILE A 257 11.64 -2.55 -1.66
C ILE A 257 10.58 -3.58 -1.28
N SER A 258 10.95 -4.87 -1.38
CA SER A 258 10.06 -6.02 -1.17
C SER A 258 9.04 -6.26 -2.29
N ASP A 259 9.04 -5.48 -3.38
CA ASP A 259 8.27 -5.85 -4.56
C ASP A 259 8.84 -7.12 -5.21
N GLU A 260 7.94 -7.97 -5.66
CA GLU A 260 8.24 -9.18 -6.39
C GLU A 260 8.38 -8.86 -7.88
N VAL A 261 9.40 -9.41 -8.51
CA VAL A 261 9.74 -9.09 -9.89
C VAL A 261 10.17 -10.32 -10.68
N GLU A 262 9.89 -10.26 -11.97
CA GLU A 262 10.39 -11.17 -12.97
C GLU A 262 11.30 -10.39 -13.94
N PHE A 263 12.44 -10.95 -14.29
CA PHE A 263 13.46 -10.27 -15.08
C PHE A 263 14.29 -11.26 -15.88
N THR A 264 15.10 -10.73 -16.79
CA THR A 264 16.02 -11.54 -17.60
C THR A 264 17.44 -11.16 -17.23
N VAL A 265 18.32 -12.15 -17.10
CA VAL A 265 19.72 -11.90 -16.77
C VAL A 265 20.56 -11.92 -18.03
N VAL A 266 21.24 -10.81 -18.29
CA VAL A 266 22.14 -10.65 -19.44
C VAL A 266 23.55 -10.30 -18.97
N PRO A 267 24.60 -10.74 -19.69
CA PRO A 267 25.97 -10.29 -19.45
C PRO A 267 26.09 -8.79 -19.70
N ASP A 268 26.79 -8.09 -18.80
CA ASP A 268 27.16 -6.70 -18.95
C ASP A 268 28.14 -6.56 -20.13
N MET A 269 27.76 -5.76 -21.12
CA MET A 269 28.57 -5.53 -22.32
C MET A 269 29.90 -4.82 -22.03
N LEU A 270 30.00 -4.08 -20.92
CA LEU A 270 31.24 -3.44 -20.49
C LEU A 270 32.17 -4.41 -19.72
N SER A 271 31.62 -5.51 -19.24
CA SER A 271 32.32 -6.50 -18.43
C SER A 271 31.63 -7.84 -18.58
N ALA A 272 32.10 -8.68 -19.51
CA ALA A 272 31.52 -10.00 -19.77
C ALA A 272 31.47 -10.95 -18.55
N GLN A 273 32.19 -10.62 -17.46
CA GLN A 273 32.14 -11.36 -16.19
C GLN A 273 31.04 -10.88 -15.22
N ARG A 274 30.35 -9.78 -15.52
CA ARG A 274 29.35 -9.18 -14.65
C ARG A 274 27.99 -9.35 -15.32
N ASN A 275 27.00 -9.80 -14.58
CA ASN A 275 25.64 -9.92 -15.08
C ASN A 275 24.76 -8.83 -14.47
N HIS A 276 23.74 -8.39 -15.19
CA HIS A 276 22.70 -7.52 -14.67
C HIS A 276 21.30 -8.00 -15.10
N ALA A 277 20.28 -7.54 -14.39
CA ALA A 277 18.89 -7.81 -14.73
C ALA A 277 18.35 -6.72 -15.68
N VAL A 278 17.70 -7.16 -16.76
CA VAL A 278 16.96 -6.34 -17.73
C VAL A 278 15.49 -6.75 -17.76
N ARG A 279 14.64 -5.96 -18.42
CA ARG A 279 13.23 -6.29 -18.69
C ARG A 279 12.45 -6.65 -17.43
N ILE A 280 12.56 -5.79 -16.43
CA ILE A 280 11.99 -6.00 -15.12
C ILE A 280 10.49 -5.75 -15.18
N LYS A 281 9.75 -6.78 -14.84
CA LYS A 281 8.30 -6.78 -14.74
C LYS A 281 7.91 -6.98 -13.29
N LYS A 282 6.96 -6.18 -12.80
CA LYS A 282 6.45 -6.34 -11.44
C LYS A 282 5.48 -7.51 -11.38
N LEU A 283 5.57 -8.31 -10.34
CA LEU A 283 4.68 -9.43 -10.08
C LEU A 283 3.69 -9.12 -8.95
N PRO A 284 2.50 -9.74 -8.95
CA PRO A 284 1.61 -9.74 -7.80
C PRO A 284 2.31 -10.30 -6.56
N LYS A 285 1.97 -9.78 -5.37
CA LYS A 285 2.53 -10.29 -4.10
C LYS A 285 2.13 -11.75 -3.87
N GLY A 286 3.07 -12.56 -3.42
CA GLY A 286 2.92 -13.99 -3.16
C GLY A 286 3.24 -14.90 -4.37
N THR A 287 3.68 -14.34 -5.50
CA THR A 287 4.06 -15.11 -6.69
C THR A 287 5.45 -15.73 -6.52
N VAL A 288 6.38 -14.98 -5.93
CA VAL A 288 7.79 -15.37 -5.77
C VAL A 288 7.96 -16.15 -4.49
N SER A 289 8.23 -17.45 -4.62
CA SER A 289 8.64 -18.30 -3.50
C SER A 289 10.10 -18.70 -3.60
N PHE A 290 10.86 -18.41 -2.54
CA PHE A 290 12.24 -18.87 -2.34
C PHE A 290 12.33 -20.34 -1.94
N HIS A 291 11.19 -20.95 -1.61
CA HIS A 291 11.12 -22.32 -1.11
C HIS A 291 10.06 -23.14 -1.85
N THR A 292 10.28 -24.45 -1.92
CA THR A 292 9.29 -25.42 -2.40
C THR A 292 8.89 -26.27 -1.19
N GLN A 293 7.64 -26.17 -0.78
CA GLN A 293 7.10 -27.00 0.30
C GLN A 293 6.42 -28.23 -0.30
N SER A 294 6.79 -29.41 0.18
CA SER A 294 6.13 -30.66 -0.16
C SER A 294 4.71 -30.70 0.42
N GLU A 295 3.75 -31.12 -0.40
CA GLU A 295 2.37 -31.38 0.04
C GLU A 295 2.27 -32.64 0.92
N GLN A 296 3.27 -33.53 0.85
CA GLN A 296 3.32 -34.74 1.65
C GLN A 296 3.63 -34.40 3.12
N ARG A 297 2.85 -35.01 4.02
CA ARG A 297 3.10 -35.01 5.45
C ARG A 297 3.93 -36.24 5.79
N PHE A 298 5.10 -36.01 6.37
CA PHE A 298 5.99 -37.03 6.88
C PHE A 298 5.79 -37.17 8.38
N VAL A 299 6.06 -38.37 8.87
CA VAL A 299 6.02 -38.67 10.28
C VAL A 299 7.39 -39.18 10.69
N GLY A 300 7.99 -38.52 11.68
CA GLY A 300 9.32 -38.83 12.17
C GLY A 300 9.41 -38.83 13.68
N VAL A 301 10.61 -39.11 14.18
CA VAL A 301 10.96 -39.07 15.58
C VAL A 301 12.08 -38.07 15.77
N VAL A 302 11.97 -37.22 16.78
CA VAL A 302 13.01 -36.24 17.11
C VAL A 302 14.24 -36.98 17.62
N GLU A 303 15.36 -36.84 16.91
CA GLU A 303 16.65 -37.45 17.27
C GLU A 303 17.52 -36.45 18.05
N LYS A 304 17.42 -35.16 17.71
CA LYS A 304 18.14 -34.07 18.36
C LYS A 304 17.20 -32.90 18.64
N GLU A 305 17.12 -32.49 19.90
CA GLU A 305 16.39 -31.29 20.34
C GLU A 305 17.16 -30.00 20.00
N VAL A 306 16.42 -28.91 19.81
CA VAL A 306 17.01 -27.56 19.81
C VAL A 306 17.27 -27.13 21.25
N VAL A 307 18.54 -27.00 21.64
CA VAL A 307 18.91 -26.56 22.99
C VAL A 307 18.71 -25.04 23.10
N ALA A 308 17.68 -24.60 23.83
CA ALA A 308 17.50 -23.18 24.10
C ALA A 308 18.55 -22.69 25.12
N THR A 309 19.62 -22.03 24.64
CA THR A 309 20.50 -21.26 25.54
C THR A 309 19.78 -19.99 26.01
N PRO A 310 19.65 -19.74 27.33
CA PRO A 310 19.04 -18.50 27.82
C PRO A 310 19.98 -17.33 27.53
N ASN A 311 19.65 -16.51 26.53
CA ASN A 311 20.37 -15.29 26.19
C ASN A 311 20.35 -14.33 27.40
N LYS A 312 21.47 -14.24 28.12
CA LYS A 312 21.79 -13.05 28.91
C LYS A 312 22.32 -11.97 27.98
N ASN A 313 21.67 -10.81 28.04
CA ASN A 313 22.10 -9.47 27.61
C ASN A 313 23.52 -9.37 27.03
N THR A 314 23.64 -9.26 25.71
CA THR A 314 24.82 -8.67 25.05
C THR A 314 24.37 -7.77 23.89
N SER A 315 24.92 -6.56 23.87
CA SER A 315 24.66 -5.49 22.90
C SER A 315 25.10 -5.85 21.47
N PRO A 316 24.55 -5.20 20.42
CA PRO A 316 24.78 -5.60 19.05
C PRO A 316 26.08 -4.97 18.51
N THR A 317 27.15 -5.75 18.44
CA THR A 317 28.31 -5.42 17.59
C THR A 317 28.68 -6.61 16.70
N LYS A 318 28.39 -6.43 15.40
CA LYS A 318 29.00 -6.99 14.18
C LYS A 318 29.63 -8.40 14.20
N THR A 319 29.08 -9.22 13.29
CA THR A 319 29.74 -10.27 12.49
C THR A 319 30.29 -11.50 13.21
N LYS A 320 29.41 -12.47 13.42
CA LYS A 320 29.55 -13.85 12.93
C LYS A 320 28.13 -14.44 12.90
N GLU A 321 27.67 -14.96 11.77
CA GLU A 321 26.46 -15.78 11.72
C GLU A 321 26.66 -16.92 12.71
N LYS A 322 26.02 -16.81 13.87
CA LYS A 322 25.96 -17.89 14.85
C LYS A 322 25.06 -18.92 14.19
N GLU A 323 25.62 -20.04 13.72
CA GLU A 323 24.86 -21.18 13.20
C GLU A 323 23.66 -21.38 14.13
N ALA A 324 22.46 -21.25 13.58
CA ALA A 324 21.25 -21.48 14.35
C ALA A 324 21.35 -22.93 14.86
N GLU A 325 21.24 -23.15 16.17
CA GLU A 325 21.24 -24.50 16.70
C GLU A 325 20.03 -25.24 16.12
N GLU A 326 20.29 -26.10 15.14
CA GLU A 326 19.32 -26.92 14.44
C GLU A 326 19.08 -28.22 15.19
N GLY A 327 17.79 -28.57 15.33
CA GLY A 327 17.34 -29.89 15.77
C GLY A 327 17.28 -30.84 14.58
N VAL A 328 17.17 -32.14 14.84
CA VAL A 328 17.13 -33.18 13.79
C VAL A 328 15.96 -34.10 14.03
N ILE A 329 15.19 -34.35 12.96
CA ILE A 329 14.11 -35.33 12.92
C ILE A 329 14.55 -36.49 12.02
N ALA A 330 14.48 -37.72 12.54
CA ALA A 330 14.65 -38.93 11.76
C ALA A 330 13.29 -39.41 11.24
N TYR A 331 13.18 -39.71 9.96
CA TYR A 331 11.93 -40.19 9.34
C TYR A 331 12.23 -41.29 8.32
N GLU A 332 11.19 -41.99 7.88
CA GLU A 332 11.31 -43.08 6.91
C GLU A 332 10.50 -42.72 5.66
N ASP A 333 11.14 -42.83 4.50
CA ASP A 333 10.50 -42.65 3.19
C ASP A 333 10.87 -43.82 2.28
N CYS A 334 9.87 -44.48 1.69
CA CYS A 334 10.02 -45.67 0.85
C CYS A 334 10.91 -46.79 1.46
N GLY A 335 10.92 -46.95 2.79
CA GLY A 335 11.75 -47.94 3.48
C GLY A 335 13.18 -47.49 3.78
N VAL A 336 13.54 -46.25 3.45
CA VAL A 336 14.85 -45.65 3.71
C VAL A 336 14.75 -44.69 4.89
N LYS A 337 15.63 -44.86 5.88
CA LYS A 337 15.76 -43.92 7.01
C LYS A 337 16.53 -42.68 6.59
N LEU A 338 15.91 -41.52 6.74
CA LEU A 338 16.43 -40.21 6.39
C LEU A 338 16.41 -39.30 7.62
N THR A 339 17.18 -38.21 7.56
CA THR A 339 17.17 -37.17 8.59
C THR A 339 16.97 -35.80 7.96
N VAL A 340 16.28 -34.91 8.65
CA VAL A 340 16.01 -33.56 8.19
C VAL A 340 16.19 -32.56 9.35
N PRO A 341 16.87 -31.43 9.12
CA PRO A 341 17.01 -30.41 10.15
C PRO A 341 15.69 -29.66 10.37
N TYR A 342 15.49 -29.16 11.59
CA TYR A 342 14.38 -28.27 11.90
C TYR A 342 14.79 -27.11 12.81
N HIS A 343 13.99 -26.06 12.79
CA HIS A 343 14.17 -24.89 13.65
C HIS A 343 12.95 -24.63 14.53
N THR A 344 13.14 -23.89 15.62
CA THR A 344 12.08 -23.52 16.57
C THR A 344 10.98 -22.65 15.97
N LYS A 345 11.30 -21.87 14.93
CA LYS A 345 10.34 -21.01 14.22
C LYS A 345 9.31 -21.80 13.40
N ASP A 346 9.59 -23.07 13.10
CA ASP A 346 8.81 -23.91 12.20
C ASP A 346 7.89 -24.91 12.95
N LEU A 347 7.75 -24.74 14.28
CA LEU A 347 6.91 -25.54 15.18
C LEU A 347 5.45 -25.04 15.18
N GLU A 348 4.50 -25.96 15.08
CA GLU A 348 3.06 -25.71 15.21
C GLU A 348 2.51 -26.18 16.56
N GLY A 349 1.85 -25.27 17.29
CA GLY A 349 1.39 -25.52 18.66
C GLY A 349 2.54 -25.39 19.66
N GLY A 350 2.29 -24.73 20.81
CA GLY A 350 3.33 -24.27 21.76
C GLY A 350 4.15 -25.34 22.49
N GLY A 351 4.26 -26.57 21.98
CA GLY A 351 5.11 -27.62 22.53
C GLY A 351 6.46 -27.73 21.82
N TYR A 352 7.55 -27.63 22.59
CA TYR A 352 8.89 -27.97 22.09
C TYR A 352 9.02 -29.50 21.95
N PRO A 353 9.37 -30.03 20.76
CA PRO A 353 9.59 -31.46 20.57
C PRO A 353 10.78 -31.94 21.41
N GLN A 354 10.62 -33.05 22.13
CA GLN A 354 11.67 -33.72 22.91
C GLN A 354 12.25 -34.92 22.16
N VAL A 355 13.48 -35.33 22.47
CA VAL A 355 14.11 -36.53 21.90
C VAL A 355 13.19 -37.72 22.16
N GLY A 356 12.81 -38.41 21.09
CA GLY A 356 11.85 -39.53 21.12
C GLY A 356 10.40 -39.14 20.86
N ASP A 357 10.05 -37.85 20.78
CA ASP A 357 8.70 -37.43 20.39
C ASP A 357 8.44 -37.77 18.93
N LYS A 358 7.24 -38.29 18.68
CA LYS A 358 6.73 -38.53 17.32
C LYS A 358 6.14 -37.23 16.79
N VAL A 359 6.63 -36.76 15.65
CA VAL A 359 6.24 -35.50 15.02
C VAL A 359 5.74 -35.73 13.60
N GLU A 360 4.74 -34.97 13.20
CA GLU A 360 4.31 -34.80 11.81
C GLU A 360 4.89 -33.51 11.26
N PHE A 361 5.37 -33.49 10.02
CA PHE A 361 5.96 -32.32 9.40
C PHE A 361 5.86 -32.39 7.87
N SER A 362 6.13 -31.27 7.19
CA SER A 362 6.34 -31.22 5.74
C SER A 362 7.80 -30.87 5.45
N ILE A 363 8.32 -31.30 4.29
CA ILE A 363 9.66 -30.93 3.85
C ILE A 363 9.59 -29.63 3.06
N ASN A 364 10.37 -28.64 3.46
CA ASN A 364 10.56 -27.40 2.73
C ASN A 364 11.98 -27.33 2.17
N GLU A 365 12.10 -27.13 0.86
CA GLU A 365 13.36 -27.06 0.15
C GLU A 365 13.65 -25.64 -0.32
N VAL A 366 14.81 -25.11 0.05
CA VAL A 366 15.29 -23.82 -0.47
C VAL A 366 15.69 -24.02 -1.94
N LYS A 367 14.95 -23.44 -2.90
CA LYS A 367 15.17 -23.64 -4.35
C LYS A 367 16.62 -23.37 -4.78
N ARG A 368 17.24 -22.35 -4.17
CA ARG A 368 18.63 -21.94 -4.43
C ARG A 368 19.68 -22.99 -4.07
N THR A 369 19.57 -23.59 -2.88
CA THR A 369 20.62 -24.44 -2.31
C THR A 369 20.28 -25.92 -2.34
N GLY A 370 19.02 -26.27 -2.62
CA GLY A 370 18.48 -27.61 -2.44
C GLY A 370 18.44 -28.05 -0.97
N GLN A 371 18.71 -27.14 -0.03
CA GLN A 371 18.73 -27.48 1.39
C GLN A 371 17.30 -27.72 1.87
N GLN A 372 17.08 -28.88 2.46
CA GLN A 372 15.79 -29.30 3.00
C GLN A 372 15.72 -29.05 4.50
N SER A 373 14.54 -28.65 4.97
CA SER A 373 14.22 -28.45 6.38
C SER A 373 12.80 -28.92 6.66
N ALA A 374 12.53 -29.40 7.87
CA ALA A 374 11.19 -29.73 8.30
C ALA A 374 10.45 -28.45 8.71
N VAL A 375 9.23 -28.30 8.21
CA VAL A 375 8.32 -27.19 8.53
C VAL A 375 6.94 -27.71 8.91
N SER A 376 6.10 -26.84 9.50
CA SER A 376 4.76 -27.22 9.97
C SER A 376 4.79 -28.41 10.93
N ILE A 377 5.73 -28.37 11.88
CA ILE A 377 6.05 -29.51 12.74
C ILE A 377 5.06 -29.58 13.90
N ARG A 378 4.34 -30.70 13.99
CA ARG A 378 3.33 -30.96 15.03
C ARG A 378 3.68 -32.21 15.81
N VAL A 379 3.71 -32.11 17.14
CA VAL A 379 3.93 -33.27 18.02
C VAL A 379 2.66 -34.14 18.06
N LEU A 380 2.75 -35.40 17.62
CA LEU A 380 1.63 -36.33 17.52
C LEU A 380 1.36 -37.12 18.80
N ASN A 381 2.40 -37.42 19.60
CA ASN A 381 2.23 -38.29 20.76
C ASN A 381 3.08 -37.82 21.93
N ARG A 382 2.48 -37.00 22.80
CA ARG A 382 3.04 -36.66 24.11
C ARG A 382 2.49 -37.69 25.08
N ASN A 383 3.31 -38.64 25.56
CA ASN A 383 2.90 -39.69 26.50
C ASN A 383 1.94 -39.14 27.58
N ALA A 384 0.65 -39.43 27.40
CA ALA A 384 -0.46 -38.84 28.16
C ALA A 384 -0.74 -39.65 29.43
N SER A 385 0.29 -39.94 30.23
CA SER A 385 0.18 -40.87 31.35
C SER A 385 0.23 -40.27 32.75
N ASN A 386 0.19 -38.93 32.96
CA ASN A 386 0.16 -38.38 34.33
C ASN A 386 -0.50 -37.00 34.57
N ALA A 387 -1.09 -36.33 33.58
CA ALA A 387 -1.75 -35.04 33.83
C ALA A 387 -3.28 -35.22 33.97
N LYS A 388 -3.78 -35.29 35.21
CA LYS A 388 -5.22 -35.29 35.50
C LYS A 388 -5.83 -33.99 34.96
N ARG A 389 -6.71 -34.08 33.97
CA ARG A 389 -7.49 -32.92 33.49
C ARG A 389 -8.44 -32.48 34.59
N LEU A 390 -8.42 -31.20 34.91
CA LEU A 390 -9.28 -30.56 35.90
C LEU A 390 -10.22 -29.58 35.21
N HIS A 391 -11.35 -29.33 35.85
CA HIS A 391 -12.32 -28.33 35.41
C HIS A 391 -12.33 -27.16 36.39
N GLY A 392 -12.66 -25.98 35.88
CA GLY A 392 -12.84 -24.76 36.66
C GLY A 392 -13.61 -23.71 35.90
N PHE A 393 -13.72 -22.53 36.49
CA PHE A 393 -14.50 -21.42 35.97
C PHE A 393 -13.63 -20.18 35.84
N VAL A 394 -13.73 -19.44 34.74
CA VAL A 394 -12.94 -18.21 34.56
C VAL A 394 -13.36 -17.17 35.61
N ALA A 395 -12.45 -16.83 36.53
CA ALA A 395 -12.72 -15.94 37.65
C ALA A 395 -12.24 -14.51 37.41
N THR A 396 -11.16 -14.34 36.65
CA THR A 396 -10.61 -13.02 36.33
C THR A 396 -9.86 -13.08 35.00
N LEU A 397 -10.06 -12.07 34.17
CA LEU A 397 -9.37 -11.87 32.90
C LEU A 397 -8.63 -10.54 32.94
N LYS A 398 -7.33 -10.55 32.60
CA LYS A 398 -6.47 -9.35 32.47
C LYS A 398 -5.91 -9.28 31.05
N ASP A 399 -4.90 -8.44 30.79
CA ASP A 399 -4.42 -8.24 29.42
C ASP A 399 -3.73 -9.48 28.82
N ASN A 400 -2.90 -10.18 29.62
CA ASN A 400 -2.07 -11.30 29.14
C ASN A 400 -2.27 -12.60 29.94
N PHE A 401 -3.08 -12.57 30.99
CA PHE A 401 -3.25 -13.69 31.91
C PHE A 401 -4.62 -13.62 32.59
N GLY A 402 -5.02 -14.74 33.18
CA GLY A 402 -6.25 -14.82 33.97
C GLY A 402 -6.10 -15.75 35.17
N PHE A 403 -7.22 -15.89 35.88
CA PHE A 403 -7.36 -16.81 37.00
C PHE A 403 -8.59 -17.68 36.81
N ILE A 404 -8.44 -18.96 37.10
CA ILE A 404 -9.50 -19.98 37.02
C ILE A 404 -9.87 -20.35 38.46
N GLU A 405 -11.12 -20.10 38.84
CA GLU A 405 -11.71 -20.64 40.06
C GLU A 405 -11.81 -22.16 39.96
N THR A 406 -11.33 -22.86 40.99
CA THR A 406 -11.40 -24.32 41.07
C THR A 406 -12.87 -24.79 41.11
N ALA A 407 -13.13 -26.04 40.70
CA ALA A 407 -14.48 -26.62 40.80
C ALA A 407 -15.03 -26.70 42.25
N ASN A 408 -14.14 -26.62 43.25
CA ASN A 408 -14.50 -26.55 44.67
C ASN A 408 -14.83 -25.12 45.14
N HIS A 409 -14.68 -24.12 44.27
CA HIS A 409 -14.91 -22.72 44.56
C HIS A 409 -14.03 -22.15 45.68
N ASP A 410 -12.92 -22.78 46.04
CA ASP A 410 -12.10 -22.47 47.22
C ASP A 410 -10.82 -21.69 46.90
N GLN A 411 -10.30 -21.85 45.67
CA GLN A 411 -9.02 -21.32 45.23
C GLN A 411 -9.09 -20.81 43.80
N GLU A 412 -8.08 -20.03 43.42
CA GLU A 412 -7.87 -19.59 42.04
C GLU A 412 -6.51 -20.08 41.51
N ILE A 413 -6.49 -20.49 40.26
CA ILE A 413 -5.30 -20.98 39.56
C ILE A 413 -4.93 -19.99 38.47
N PHE A 414 -3.68 -19.53 38.48
CA PHE A 414 -3.14 -18.63 37.47
C PHE A 414 -2.96 -19.36 36.13
N PHE A 415 -3.32 -18.70 35.02
CA PHE A 415 -2.96 -19.13 33.67
C PHE A 415 -2.53 -17.95 32.82
N HIS A 416 -1.59 -18.18 31.91
CA HIS A 416 -1.18 -17.20 30.90
C HIS A 416 -1.97 -17.43 29.61
N TYR A 417 -2.27 -16.38 28.84
CA TYR A 417 -3.05 -16.52 27.59
C TYR A 417 -2.35 -17.38 26.54
N SER A 418 -1.02 -17.53 26.61
CA SER A 418 -0.28 -18.49 25.76
C SER A 418 -0.66 -19.95 26.01
N GLU A 419 -1.24 -20.26 27.17
CA GLU A 419 -1.67 -21.61 27.53
C GLU A 419 -3.11 -21.91 27.10
N MET A 420 -3.81 -20.93 26.50
CA MET A 420 -5.16 -21.10 25.98
C MET A 420 -5.14 -21.81 24.63
N CYS A 421 -5.90 -22.90 24.52
CA CYS A 421 -6.13 -23.63 23.30
C CYS A 421 -7.44 -23.14 22.65
N GLY A 422 -7.34 -22.27 21.64
CA GLY A 422 -8.49 -21.77 20.86
C GLY A 422 -8.59 -20.24 20.83
N ASP A 423 -9.71 -19.73 20.31
CA ASP A 423 -9.94 -18.29 20.15
C ASP A 423 -10.18 -17.58 21.50
N LEU A 424 -9.25 -16.71 21.87
CA LEU A 424 -9.29 -15.88 23.09
C LEU A 424 -10.46 -14.89 23.11
N GLU A 425 -10.97 -14.48 21.95
CA GLU A 425 -12.00 -13.44 21.84
C GLU A 425 -13.36 -13.85 22.41
N ASN A 426 -13.58 -15.14 22.62
CA ASN A 426 -14.84 -15.67 23.13
C ASN A 426 -14.79 -16.07 24.61
N LEU A 427 -13.74 -15.71 25.35
CA LEU A 427 -13.59 -16.08 26.76
C LEU A 427 -14.20 -15.02 27.69
N GLU A 428 -15.20 -15.41 28.48
CA GLU A 428 -15.95 -14.54 29.40
C GLU A 428 -15.83 -15.02 30.86
N LEU A 429 -16.11 -14.10 31.81
CA LEU A 429 -16.13 -14.45 33.23
C LEU A 429 -17.26 -15.46 33.51
N GLY A 430 -16.92 -16.55 34.21
CA GLY A 430 -17.83 -17.66 34.50
C GLY A 430 -17.81 -18.77 33.46
N ASP A 431 -17.06 -18.65 32.36
CA ASP A 431 -16.89 -19.73 31.40
C ASP A 431 -16.27 -20.98 32.03
N THR A 432 -16.81 -22.15 31.68
CA THR A 432 -16.25 -23.43 32.07
C THR A 432 -15.01 -23.72 31.22
N VAL A 433 -13.90 -24.02 31.89
CA VAL A 433 -12.63 -24.37 31.24
C VAL A 433 -12.09 -25.69 31.76
N GLU A 434 -11.52 -26.48 30.87
CA GLU A 434 -10.71 -27.65 31.18
C GLU A 434 -9.23 -27.25 31.14
N TYR A 435 -8.43 -27.69 32.12
CA TYR A 435 -7.00 -27.38 32.18
C TYR A 435 -6.21 -28.50 32.85
N THR A 436 -4.89 -28.43 32.74
CA THR A 436 -3.95 -29.30 33.46
C THR A 436 -3.08 -28.48 34.40
N LEU A 437 -2.81 -28.99 35.60
CA LEU A 437 -1.92 -28.28 36.54
C LEU A 437 -0.46 -28.53 36.17
N SER A 438 0.31 -27.45 36.13
CA SER A 438 1.77 -27.50 36.09
C SER A 438 2.38 -26.90 37.34
N LYS A 439 3.44 -27.55 37.82
CA LYS A 439 4.24 -27.03 38.94
C LYS A 439 5.38 -26.20 38.34
N GLY A 440 5.25 -24.87 38.44
CA GLY A 440 6.32 -23.95 38.07
C GLY A 440 7.47 -23.96 39.08
N LYS A 441 8.55 -23.23 38.77
CA LYS A 441 9.64 -23.01 39.73
C LYS A 441 9.12 -22.22 40.95
N GLY A 442 9.21 -22.82 42.13
CA GLY A 442 8.91 -22.21 43.43
C GLY A 442 7.43 -22.31 43.83
N ASN A 443 6.92 -23.51 44.12
CA ASN A 443 5.60 -23.83 44.69
C ASN A 443 4.35 -23.15 44.10
N LYS A 444 4.48 -22.33 43.06
CA LYS A 444 3.40 -21.68 42.34
C LYS A 444 2.85 -22.67 41.32
N VAL A 445 1.55 -22.93 41.42
CA VAL A 445 0.84 -23.83 40.52
C VAL A 445 0.16 -22.99 39.45
N SER A 446 0.33 -23.37 38.19
CA SER A 446 -0.28 -22.72 37.02
C SER A 446 -1.12 -23.71 36.24
N ALA A 447 -2.11 -23.21 35.51
CA ALA A 447 -2.89 -24.00 34.56
C ALA A 447 -2.28 -23.91 33.16
N GLU A 448 -2.12 -25.08 32.54
CA GLU A 448 -1.63 -25.29 31.17
C GLU A 448 -2.72 -25.97 30.33
N LYS A 449 -2.68 -25.76 29.01
CA LYS A 449 -3.63 -26.33 28.04
C LYS A 449 -5.09 -25.99 28.38
N VAL A 450 -5.32 -24.74 28.76
CA VAL A 450 -6.65 -24.24 29.13
C VAL A 450 -7.53 -24.26 27.88
N THR A 451 -8.67 -24.94 27.94
CA THR A 451 -9.59 -25.09 26.81
C THR A 451 -11.00 -24.72 27.26
N LYS A 452 -11.68 -23.84 26.53
CA LYS A 452 -13.08 -23.48 26.82
C LYS A 452 -13.99 -24.67 26.50
N CYS A 453 -14.83 -25.06 27.45
CA CYS A 453 -15.81 -26.12 27.27
C CYS A 453 -17.14 -25.52 26.80
N LEU A 454 -17.71 -26.07 25.72
CA LEU A 454 -18.98 -25.63 25.16
C LEU A 454 -20.21 -26.20 25.89
N SER A 455 -20.03 -27.13 26.84
CA SER A 455 -21.12 -27.76 27.57
C SER A 455 -21.23 -27.25 29.02
N HIS A 456 -22.47 -26.97 29.43
CA HIS A 456 -22.86 -26.65 30.81
C HIS A 456 -22.75 -27.84 31.78
N SER A 457 -21.96 -28.86 31.45
CA SER A 457 -21.93 -30.17 32.13
C SER A 457 -20.97 -30.25 33.32
N VAL A 458 -20.35 -29.14 33.72
CA VAL A 458 -19.64 -29.05 35.00
C VAL A 458 -20.58 -28.36 35.96
N ASN A 459 -21.20 -29.14 36.86
CA ASN A 459 -22.13 -28.74 37.91
C ASN A 459 -21.97 -27.27 38.32
N GLY A 460 -22.64 -26.39 37.59
CA GLY A 460 -22.90 -25.05 38.06
C GLY A 460 -23.69 -25.18 39.35
N ILE A 461 -23.67 -24.14 40.16
CA ILE A 461 -24.24 -24.08 41.52
C ILE A 461 -25.77 -24.37 41.58
N GLY A 462 -26.40 -24.82 40.49
CA GLY A 462 -27.84 -24.85 40.25
C GLY A 462 -28.66 -26.05 40.76
N GLU A 463 -28.08 -27.13 41.30
CA GLU A 463 -28.92 -28.31 41.66
C GLU A 463 -29.50 -28.30 43.08
N ASP A 464 -29.02 -27.45 43.99
CA ASP A 464 -29.51 -27.38 45.39
C ASP A 464 -29.59 -25.92 45.89
N VAL A 465 -30.26 -25.04 45.13
CA VAL A 465 -30.49 -23.64 45.53
C VAL A 465 -31.71 -23.56 46.44
N GLY A 466 -31.50 -23.09 47.67
CA GLY A 466 -32.58 -22.82 48.61
C GLY A 466 -33.54 -21.76 48.07
N ALA A 467 -34.85 -22.02 48.15
CA ALA A 467 -35.88 -21.10 47.65
C ALA A 467 -35.90 -19.74 48.39
N THR A 468 -35.37 -19.68 49.61
CA THR A 468 -35.36 -18.47 50.44
C THR A 468 -34.30 -17.48 49.99
N VAL A 469 -34.75 -16.29 49.57
CA VAL A 469 -33.86 -15.13 49.35
C VAL A 469 -33.56 -14.48 50.70
N MET A 470 -32.28 -14.34 51.01
CA MET A 470 -31.78 -13.70 52.22
C MET A 470 -31.13 -12.36 51.91
N MET A 471 -31.15 -11.47 52.90
CA MET A 471 -30.43 -10.19 52.89
C MET A 471 -29.15 -10.30 53.68
N GLY A 472 -28.06 -9.78 53.14
CA GLY A 472 -26.77 -9.77 53.80
C GLY A 472 -25.94 -8.54 53.51
N LYS A 473 -24.83 -8.43 54.25
CA LYS A 473 -23.80 -7.41 54.10
C LYS A 473 -22.49 -8.08 53.73
N VAL A 474 -21.83 -7.56 52.71
CA VAL A 474 -20.51 -8.07 52.29
C VAL A 474 -19.49 -7.66 53.34
N ILE A 475 -18.94 -8.62 54.07
CA ILE A 475 -17.89 -8.36 55.08
C ILE A 475 -16.49 -8.54 54.50
N ARG A 476 -16.37 -9.29 53.41
CA ARG A 476 -15.13 -9.47 52.65
C ARG A 476 -15.43 -9.62 51.15
N PRO A 477 -14.80 -8.82 50.28
CA PRO A 477 -15.01 -8.93 48.84
C PRO A 477 -14.23 -10.11 48.24
N LEU A 478 -14.43 -10.36 46.94
CA LEU A 478 -13.61 -11.33 46.19
C LEU A 478 -12.16 -10.84 46.07
N ARG A 479 -11.21 -11.78 45.96
CA ARG A 479 -9.79 -11.45 45.81
C ARG A 479 -9.48 -10.62 44.56
N SER A 480 -10.31 -10.72 43.53
CA SER A 480 -10.23 -9.88 42.32
C SER A 480 -10.49 -8.40 42.60
N VAL A 481 -11.21 -8.08 43.68
CA VAL A 481 -11.53 -6.72 44.15
C VAL A 481 -10.53 -6.25 45.20
N ASP A 482 -10.13 -7.15 46.12
CA ASP A 482 -9.06 -6.90 47.09
C ASP A 482 -7.92 -7.91 46.93
N PRO A 483 -6.92 -7.63 46.06
CA PRO A 483 -5.79 -8.54 45.83
C PRO A 483 -4.86 -8.71 47.04
N SER A 484 -4.99 -7.87 48.07
CA SER A 484 -4.15 -7.92 49.27
C SER A 484 -4.53 -9.08 50.20
N GLN A 485 -5.74 -9.64 50.03
CA GLN A 485 -6.21 -10.74 50.84
C GLN A 485 -5.66 -12.11 50.39
N THR A 486 -5.62 -13.05 51.33
CA THR A 486 -5.14 -14.43 51.12
C THR A 486 -6.22 -15.34 50.54
N GLU A 487 -7.47 -15.20 50.98
CA GLU A 487 -8.57 -16.07 50.57
C GLU A 487 -9.17 -15.63 49.24
N TYR A 488 -9.47 -16.60 48.37
CA TYR A 488 -10.13 -16.33 47.09
C TYR A 488 -11.57 -15.84 47.26
N GLN A 489 -12.39 -16.66 47.94
CA GLN A 489 -13.84 -16.47 48.11
C GLN A 489 -14.17 -15.15 48.79
N GLY A 490 -15.23 -14.44 48.41
CA GLY A 490 -15.81 -13.37 49.25
C GLY A 490 -16.63 -13.93 50.42
N LEU A 491 -17.12 -13.08 51.31
CA LEU A 491 -17.91 -13.47 52.49
C LEU A 491 -19.06 -12.49 52.77
N ILE A 492 -20.27 -13.02 52.92
CA ILE A 492 -21.51 -12.27 53.21
C ILE A 492 -22.03 -12.66 54.60
N GLU A 493 -22.34 -11.67 55.43
CA GLU A 493 -22.99 -11.82 56.74
C GLU A 493 -24.50 -11.54 56.62
N VAL A 494 -25.36 -12.40 57.16
CA VAL A 494 -26.83 -12.22 57.11
C VAL A 494 -27.29 -11.07 58.01
N THR A 495 -28.19 -10.20 57.51
CA THR A 495 -28.61 -8.95 58.19
C THR A 495 -30.06 -8.92 58.72
N GLU A 496 -30.98 -9.78 58.27
CA GLU A 496 -32.44 -9.67 58.58
C GLU A 496 -33.07 -10.95 59.19
N GLU A 497 -34.16 -10.80 59.95
CA GLU A 497 -34.81 -11.72 60.93
C GLU A 497 -35.47 -13.02 60.38
N GLY A 498 -35.03 -13.53 59.23
CA GLY A 498 -35.45 -14.83 58.68
C GLY A 498 -34.40 -15.94 58.78
N GLY A 499 -33.19 -15.61 59.25
CA GLY A 499 -32.07 -16.53 59.46
C GLY A 499 -31.36 -16.25 60.77
N THR A 500 -30.49 -17.17 61.20
CA THR A 500 -29.63 -16.96 62.38
C THR A 500 -28.67 -15.79 62.14
N LYS A 501 -28.99 -14.63 62.73
CA LYS A 501 -28.15 -13.41 62.74
C LYS A 501 -26.69 -13.78 63.02
N GLY A 502 -25.76 -13.30 62.18
CA GLY A 502 -24.32 -13.56 62.29
C GLY A 502 -23.82 -14.81 61.55
N GLN A 503 -24.67 -15.51 60.79
CA GLN A 503 -24.21 -16.56 59.90
C GLN A 503 -23.55 -15.98 58.64
N ASN A 504 -22.42 -16.58 58.25
CA ASN A 504 -21.61 -16.13 57.12
C ASN A 504 -21.63 -17.18 55.99
N TYR A 505 -21.75 -16.70 54.75
CA TYR A 505 -21.73 -17.55 53.56
C TYR A 505 -20.64 -17.08 52.59
N PRO A 506 -19.70 -17.95 52.19
CA PRO A 506 -18.70 -17.61 51.18
C PRO A 506 -19.34 -17.56 49.79
N PHE A 507 -18.80 -16.72 48.91
CA PHE A 507 -19.21 -16.64 47.51
C PHE A 507 -18.00 -16.60 46.57
N GLY A 508 -18.09 -17.26 45.43
CA GLY A 508 -17.14 -17.19 44.32
C GLY A 508 -17.72 -16.39 43.14
N ILE A 509 -17.02 -16.35 42.00
CA ILE A 509 -17.53 -15.70 40.77
C ILE A 509 -18.82 -16.37 40.31
N MET A 510 -18.92 -17.69 40.51
CA MET A 510 -20.09 -18.48 40.16
C MET A 510 -21.30 -18.16 41.04
N GLY A 511 -21.10 -17.60 42.23
CA GLY A 511 -22.18 -17.14 43.11
C GLY A 511 -22.80 -15.80 42.70
N MET A 512 -22.09 -14.97 41.92
CA MET A 512 -22.57 -13.65 41.51
C MET A 512 -23.67 -13.75 40.45
N ALA A 513 -24.77 -13.00 40.58
CA ALA A 513 -25.81 -12.99 39.55
C ALA A 513 -25.31 -12.36 38.23
N ASN A 514 -24.54 -11.27 38.34
CA ASN A 514 -23.81 -10.66 37.23
C ASN A 514 -22.31 -10.88 37.44
N LYS A 515 -21.65 -11.63 36.54
CA LYS A 515 -20.23 -12.00 36.67
C LYS A 515 -19.26 -10.83 36.50
N ALA A 516 -19.69 -9.77 35.81
CA ALA A 516 -18.88 -8.57 35.62
C ALA A 516 -18.97 -7.59 36.80
N ASP A 517 -19.95 -7.78 37.69
CA ASP A 517 -20.16 -6.90 38.83
C ASP A 517 -19.09 -7.16 39.91
N CYS A 518 -18.70 -6.14 40.66
CA CYS A 518 -17.75 -6.27 41.76
C CYS A 518 -18.37 -5.76 43.07
N LEU A 519 -18.36 -6.60 44.12
CA LEU A 519 -18.92 -6.26 45.42
C LEU A 519 -17.85 -5.69 46.36
N GLN A 520 -18.15 -4.59 47.04
CA GLN A 520 -17.28 -3.94 48.02
C GLN A 520 -17.65 -4.31 49.46
N LYS A 521 -16.67 -4.19 50.36
CA LYS A 521 -16.91 -4.34 51.80
C LYS A 521 -17.93 -3.32 52.29
N GLY A 522 -19.00 -3.80 52.91
CA GLY A 522 -20.07 -2.99 53.49
C GLY A 522 -21.33 -2.92 52.64
N GLU A 523 -21.29 -3.38 51.38
CA GLU A 523 -22.46 -3.35 50.49
C GLU A 523 -23.55 -4.34 50.94
N LEU A 524 -24.80 -3.93 50.75
CA LEU A 524 -25.98 -4.77 51.00
C LEU A 524 -26.30 -5.60 49.75
N VAL A 525 -26.60 -6.88 49.95
CA VAL A 525 -26.86 -7.85 48.89
C VAL A 525 -28.07 -8.71 49.22
N LYS A 526 -28.80 -9.10 48.17
CA LYS A 526 -29.74 -10.23 48.19
C LYS A 526 -29.03 -11.45 47.66
N PHE A 527 -29.22 -12.60 48.28
CA PHE A 527 -28.62 -13.84 47.83
C PHE A 527 -29.47 -15.04 48.25
N GLN A 528 -29.21 -16.18 47.63
CA GLN A 528 -29.73 -17.48 48.03
C GLN A 528 -28.57 -18.35 48.50
N VAL A 529 -28.86 -19.43 49.21
CA VAL A 529 -27.82 -20.39 49.64
C VAL A 529 -27.93 -21.66 48.85
N CYS A 530 -26.78 -22.13 48.37
CA CYS A 530 -26.61 -23.38 47.65
C CYS A 530 -25.65 -24.30 48.39
N THR A 531 -25.75 -25.60 48.17
CA THR A 531 -24.76 -26.58 48.64
C THR A 531 -23.83 -26.96 47.48
N VAL A 532 -22.51 -26.80 47.66
CA VAL A 532 -21.52 -27.26 46.67
C VAL A 532 -21.50 -28.79 46.68
N ALA A 533 -21.88 -29.42 45.57
CA ALA A 533 -22.02 -30.88 45.49
C ALA A 533 -20.75 -31.66 45.87
N GLN A 534 -19.56 -31.11 45.57
CA GLN A 534 -18.28 -31.81 45.81
C GLN A 534 -17.82 -31.75 47.28
N THR A 535 -18.12 -30.66 47.99
CA THR A 535 -17.60 -30.40 49.35
C THR A 535 -18.68 -30.42 50.43
N GLY A 536 -19.97 -30.36 50.04
CA GLY A 536 -21.10 -30.17 50.96
C GLY A 536 -21.15 -28.77 51.58
N GLN A 537 -20.30 -27.83 51.14
CA GLN A 537 -20.22 -26.49 51.73
C GLN A 537 -21.40 -25.63 51.29
N LYS A 538 -22.03 -24.93 52.24
CA LYS A 538 -23.05 -23.92 51.95
C LYS A 538 -22.38 -22.64 51.46
N MET A 539 -22.77 -22.17 50.28
CA MET A 539 -22.27 -20.95 49.64
C MET A 539 -23.41 -20.00 49.29
N ALA A 540 -23.10 -18.71 49.16
CA ALA A 540 -24.02 -17.73 48.64
C ALA A 540 -24.00 -17.74 47.10
N CYS A 541 -25.19 -17.84 46.51
CA CYS A 541 -25.45 -17.84 45.07
C CYS A 541 -26.52 -16.82 44.72
N ASN A 542 -26.65 -16.50 43.43
CA ASN A 542 -27.53 -15.44 42.93
C ASN A 542 -27.35 -14.14 43.72
N VAL A 543 -26.09 -13.79 44.03
CA VAL A 543 -25.76 -12.60 44.80
C VAL A 543 -26.01 -11.36 43.93
N VAL A 544 -26.96 -10.53 44.35
CA VAL A 544 -27.39 -9.30 43.68
C VAL A 544 -27.16 -8.11 44.63
N PRO A 545 -26.32 -7.13 44.25
CA PRO A 545 -26.15 -5.91 45.04
C PRO A 545 -27.45 -5.10 45.10
N GLN A 546 -27.66 -4.40 46.21
CA GLN A 546 -28.77 -3.45 46.37
C GLN A 546 -28.21 -2.02 46.30
N ARG A 547 -27.97 -1.52 45.08
CA ARG A 547 -27.39 -0.18 44.84
C ARG A 547 -28.43 0.78 44.29
N ARG A 548 -28.55 1.94 44.93
CA ARG A 548 -29.30 3.09 44.42
C ARG A 548 -28.51 4.35 44.66
N ALA A 549 -28.43 5.22 43.67
CA ALA A 549 -27.77 6.52 43.81
C ALA A 549 -28.34 7.54 42.82
N MET A 550 -28.04 8.81 43.08
CA MET A 550 -28.52 9.94 42.28
C MET A 550 -27.56 10.26 41.13
N VAL A 551 -28.11 10.49 39.94
CA VAL A 551 -27.39 11.02 38.78
C VAL A 551 -26.97 12.46 39.06
N GLU A 552 -25.65 12.71 39.07
CA GLU A 552 -25.11 14.04 39.37
C GLU A 552 -25.06 14.94 38.13
N CYS A 553 -24.66 14.39 36.98
CA CYS A 553 -24.71 15.09 35.71
C CYS A 553 -24.63 14.14 34.53
N VAL A 554 -25.21 14.55 33.40
CA VAL A 554 -25.11 13.86 32.11
C VAL A 554 -24.60 14.88 31.09
N LYS A 555 -23.57 14.52 30.32
CA LYS A 555 -22.95 15.37 29.29
C LYS A 555 -22.69 14.54 28.04
N ASP A 556 -23.31 14.94 26.93
CA ASP A 556 -23.17 14.30 25.62
C ASP A 556 -23.40 12.77 25.67
N GLN A 557 -22.32 11.97 25.68
CA GLN A 557 -22.33 10.51 25.61
C GLN A 557 -22.00 9.80 26.94
N PHE A 558 -21.83 10.54 28.04
CA PHE A 558 -21.47 9.98 29.35
C PHE A 558 -22.11 10.73 30.52
N GLY A 559 -22.13 10.11 31.70
CA GLY A 559 -22.65 10.70 32.92
C GLY A 559 -21.93 10.23 34.19
N PHE A 560 -22.29 10.85 35.32
CA PHE A 560 -21.75 10.55 36.63
C PHE A 560 -22.88 10.31 37.64
N ILE A 561 -22.70 9.28 38.47
CA ILE A 561 -23.59 8.92 39.57
C ILE A 561 -22.86 9.21 40.89
N THR A 562 -23.61 9.71 41.87
CA THR A 562 -23.10 10.03 43.22
C THR A 562 -22.93 8.73 44.02
N TYR A 563 -21.98 7.91 43.62
CA TYR A 563 -21.65 6.63 44.25
C TYR A 563 -20.14 6.52 44.44
N GLU A 564 -19.71 6.23 45.67
CA GLU A 564 -18.30 6.14 46.02
C GLU A 564 -17.76 4.75 45.73
N VAL A 565 -16.66 4.68 44.97
CA VAL A 565 -15.96 3.43 44.65
C VAL A 565 -14.46 3.67 44.74
N GLY A 566 -13.80 2.98 45.67
CA GLY A 566 -12.38 3.18 45.95
C GLY A 566 -12.12 4.63 46.43
N GLU A 567 -11.20 5.33 45.76
CA GLU A 567 -10.87 6.73 46.06
C GLU A 567 -11.74 7.75 45.29
N SER A 568 -12.61 7.28 44.38
CA SER A 568 -13.46 8.17 43.58
C SER A 568 -14.79 8.45 44.28
N LYS A 569 -15.13 9.73 44.42
CA LYS A 569 -16.43 10.17 44.95
C LYS A 569 -17.60 10.01 43.99
N LYS A 570 -17.32 9.64 42.73
CA LYS A 570 -18.29 9.60 41.64
C LYS A 570 -18.04 8.38 40.78
N LEU A 571 -19.11 7.74 40.33
CA LEU A 571 -19.07 6.60 39.42
C LEU A 571 -19.45 7.03 38.01
N PHE A 572 -18.60 6.72 37.05
CA PHE A 572 -18.76 7.07 35.64
C PHE A 572 -19.62 6.03 34.90
N PHE A 573 -20.50 6.45 33.99
CA PHE A 573 -21.23 5.56 33.08
C PHE A 573 -21.32 6.13 31.66
N HIS A 574 -21.43 5.24 30.66
CA HIS A 574 -21.73 5.61 29.28
C HIS A 574 -23.23 5.60 29.03
N VAL A 575 -23.75 6.53 28.20
CA VAL A 575 -25.18 6.56 27.85
C VAL A 575 -25.66 5.26 27.19
N LYS A 576 -24.76 4.52 26.51
CA LYS A 576 -25.04 3.19 25.94
C LYS A 576 -25.38 2.13 27.00
N GLU A 577 -24.95 2.32 28.24
CA GLU A 577 -25.19 1.40 29.35
C GLU A 577 -26.54 1.66 30.04
N VAL A 578 -27.28 2.69 29.59
CA VAL A 578 -28.60 3.03 30.13
C VAL A 578 -29.65 2.12 29.51
N GLN A 579 -30.36 1.38 30.35
CA GLN A 579 -31.42 0.47 29.93
C GLN A 579 -32.69 1.23 29.53
N ASP A 580 -33.58 0.56 28.79
CA ASP A 580 -34.89 1.06 28.36
C ASP A 580 -34.86 2.30 27.43
N GLY A 581 -33.69 2.71 26.93
CA GLY A 581 -33.55 3.83 26.00
C GLY A 581 -33.93 5.19 26.59
N LEU A 582 -33.94 5.30 27.93
CA LEU A 582 -34.35 6.49 28.65
C LEU A 582 -33.22 7.53 28.72
N GLU A 583 -33.55 8.81 28.52
CA GLU A 583 -32.64 9.91 28.81
C GLU A 583 -32.64 10.21 30.32
N LEU A 584 -31.49 9.99 30.96
CA LEU A 584 -31.28 10.31 32.37
C LEU A 584 -31.02 11.81 32.55
N GLN A 585 -31.59 12.40 33.61
CA GLN A 585 -31.39 13.79 33.98
C GLN A 585 -30.70 13.90 35.35
N THR A 586 -30.17 15.10 35.64
CA THR A 586 -29.57 15.38 36.94
C THR A 586 -30.63 15.29 38.04
N GLY A 587 -30.38 14.48 39.07
CA GLY A 587 -31.30 14.20 40.15
C GLY A 587 -32.17 12.95 39.96
N ASP A 588 -32.09 12.26 38.83
CA ASP A 588 -32.72 10.94 38.66
C ASP A 588 -32.08 9.92 39.61
N GLU A 589 -32.89 9.07 40.23
CA GLU A 589 -32.40 7.95 41.04
C GLU A 589 -32.24 6.72 40.15
N VAL A 590 -31.08 6.06 40.20
CA VAL A 590 -30.74 4.93 39.35
C VAL A 590 -30.24 3.72 40.14
N GLU A 591 -30.56 2.53 39.64
CA GLU A 591 -29.97 1.24 40.02
C GLU A 591 -28.96 0.81 38.95
N PHE A 592 -27.84 0.21 39.35
CA PHE A 592 -26.72 -0.10 38.44
C PHE A 592 -25.81 -1.20 39.00
N SER A 593 -25.08 -1.86 38.09
CA SER A 593 -23.95 -2.73 38.41
C SER A 593 -22.63 -1.95 38.35
N VAL A 594 -21.67 -2.30 39.19
CA VAL A 594 -20.33 -1.69 39.18
C VAL A 594 -19.38 -2.68 38.53
N VAL A 595 -18.86 -2.33 37.36
CA VAL A 595 -17.91 -3.16 36.62
C VAL A 595 -16.51 -2.59 36.80
N LEU A 596 -15.59 -3.42 37.29
CA LEU A 596 -14.17 -3.08 37.39
C LEU A 596 -13.47 -3.41 36.08
N ASN A 597 -12.99 -2.38 35.37
CA ASN A 597 -12.13 -2.60 34.22
C ASN A 597 -10.74 -3.02 34.71
N GLN A 598 -10.47 -4.33 34.68
CA GLN A 598 -9.23 -4.92 35.20
C GLN A 598 -7.94 -4.42 34.49
N ARG A 599 -8.05 -3.89 33.26
CA ARG A 599 -6.93 -3.28 32.50
C ARG A 599 -6.55 -1.90 33.03
N THR A 600 -7.54 -1.08 33.35
CA THR A 600 -7.33 0.32 33.77
C THR A 600 -7.43 0.52 35.28
N GLY A 601 -7.92 -0.48 36.02
CA GLY A 601 -8.24 -0.38 37.45
C GLY A 601 -9.42 0.56 37.75
N LYS A 602 -10.14 1.04 36.74
CA LYS A 602 -11.24 2.00 36.90
C LYS A 602 -12.58 1.27 36.96
N CYS A 603 -13.44 1.69 37.89
CA CYS A 603 -14.82 1.21 37.96
C CYS A 603 -15.75 2.10 37.14
N SER A 604 -16.71 1.48 36.46
CA SER A 604 -17.80 2.15 35.75
C SER A 604 -19.13 1.52 36.10
N ALA A 605 -20.21 2.31 36.02
CA ALA A 605 -21.57 1.83 36.13
C ALA A 605 -22.02 1.25 34.79
N CYS A 606 -22.58 0.04 34.84
CA CYS A 606 -23.20 -0.67 33.72
C CYS A 606 -24.63 -1.08 34.11
N ASN A 607 -25.46 -1.41 33.12
CA ASN A 607 -26.88 -1.75 33.34
C ASN A 607 -27.62 -0.67 34.17
N VAL A 608 -27.44 0.60 33.81
CA VAL A 608 -27.99 1.73 34.56
C VAL A 608 -29.49 1.83 34.25
N ARG A 609 -30.33 1.68 35.28
CA ARG A 609 -31.78 1.71 35.18
C ARG A 609 -32.36 2.80 36.06
N ARG A 610 -33.25 3.64 35.51
CA ARG A 610 -33.93 4.69 36.29
C ARG A 610 -35.00 4.08 37.20
N VAL A 611 -34.93 4.41 38.48
CA VAL A 611 -35.86 3.99 39.54
C VAL A 611 -36.88 5.10 39.84
N SER A 612 -36.45 6.36 39.89
CA SER A 612 -37.33 7.51 40.08
C SER A 612 -36.84 8.75 39.30
N GLU A 613 -37.79 9.59 38.84
CA GLU A 613 -37.49 10.83 38.12
C GLU A 613 -37.14 11.94 39.11
N GLY A 614 -36.04 12.65 38.85
CA GLY A 614 -35.60 13.77 39.67
C GLY A 614 -36.52 15.00 39.57
N PRO A 615 -36.34 15.99 40.45
CA PRO A 615 -37.11 17.24 40.38
C PRO A 615 -36.87 17.94 39.04
N LYS A 616 -37.92 18.09 38.21
CA LYS A 616 -37.83 18.80 36.93
C LYS A 616 -37.33 20.23 37.17
N PRO A 617 -36.26 20.68 36.49
CA PRO A 617 -35.87 22.08 36.54
C PRO A 617 -37.01 22.91 35.92
N VAL A 618 -37.68 23.72 36.74
CA VAL A 618 -38.60 24.74 36.27
C VAL A 618 -37.77 25.74 35.47
N VAL A 619 -37.82 25.63 34.14
CA VAL A 619 -37.17 26.57 33.23
C VAL A 619 -37.90 27.90 33.35
N THR A 620 -37.41 28.79 34.21
CA THR A 620 -37.64 30.23 34.03
C THR A 620 -36.99 30.62 32.70
N PRO A 621 -37.72 31.18 31.73
CA PRO A 621 -37.13 31.55 30.44
C PRO A 621 -36.08 32.64 30.68
N ARG A 622 -34.85 32.33 30.28
CA ARG A 622 -33.72 33.27 30.35
C ARG A 622 -33.91 34.34 29.27
N PRO A 623 -33.66 35.63 29.53
CA PRO A 623 -33.97 36.71 28.59
C PRO A 623 -33.28 36.54 27.22
N ASP A 624 -34.02 36.82 26.14
CA ASP A 624 -33.68 36.66 24.71
C ASP A 624 -32.41 37.37 24.18
N ARG A 625 -31.54 37.91 25.05
CA ARG A 625 -30.43 38.79 24.63
C ARG A 625 -29.14 38.10 24.20
N LEU A 626 -29.06 36.77 24.13
CA LEU A 626 -27.78 36.07 23.84
C LEU A 626 -27.75 35.11 22.65
N VAL A 627 -28.82 34.98 21.84
CA VAL A 627 -28.88 33.97 20.75
C VAL A 627 -28.96 34.54 19.32
N ASN A 628 -28.82 35.86 19.10
CA ASN A 628 -28.82 36.42 17.73
C ASN A 628 -27.53 37.18 17.37
N ARG A 629 -26.38 36.50 17.45
CA ARG A 629 -25.19 36.81 16.64
C ARG A 629 -24.71 35.57 15.91
N LEU A 630 -25.42 35.18 14.86
CA LEU A 630 -24.89 34.47 13.68
C LEU A 630 -26.07 34.18 12.74
N LYS A 631 -26.56 35.23 12.05
CA LYS A 631 -27.23 35.22 10.72
C LYS A 631 -28.11 36.47 10.56
N SER A 632 -27.51 37.56 10.08
CA SER A 632 -28.07 38.61 9.22
C SER A 632 -27.27 39.90 9.49
N ILE A 633 -26.32 40.26 8.65
CA ILE A 633 -26.44 41.09 7.44
C ILE A 633 -25.47 42.26 7.61
N THR A 634 -24.84 42.59 6.50
CA THR A 634 -23.84 43.61 6.22
C THR A 634 -24.16 45.03 6.72
N LEU A 635 -23.18 45.61 7.44
CA LEU A 635 -22.58 46.97 7.36
C LEU A 635 -23.46 48.20 6.99
N ASP A 636 -23.71 49.02 8.02
CA ASP A 636 -23.52 50.49 8.22
C ASP A 636 -23.54 51.48 7.03
N ASP A 637 -24.08 52.70 7.27
CA ASP A 637 -23.22 53.88 7.58
C ASP A 637 -23.95 55.26 7.57
N ALA A 638 -23.65 56.07 8.59
CA ALA A 638 -23.69 57.53 8.52
C ALA A 638 -22.74 58.18 9.56
N SER A 639 -21.42 57.97 9.44
CA SER A 639 -20.39 59.02 9.63
C SER A 639 -18.92 58.56 9.39
N ALA A 640 -18.66 57.84 8.29
CA ALA A 640 -17.32 57.78 7.68
C ALA A 640 -17.40 57.89 6.13
N PRO A 641 -16.30 58.19 5.40
CA PRO A 641 -16.37 58.82 4.08
C PRO A 641 -16.69 57.84 2.93
N ARG A 642 -17.59 58.26 2.03
CA ARG A 642 -18.18 57.45 0.94
C ARG A 642 -17.29 57.37 -0.31
N LEU A 643 -17.16 56.16 -0.86
CA LEU A 643 -16.59 55.88 -2.20
C LEU A 643 -17.58 54.96 -2.96
N VAL A 644 -18.02 55.38 -4.15
CA VAL A 644 -19.11 54.72 -4.91
C VAL A 644 -18.54 53.95 -6.10
N ILE A 645 -18.78 52.64 -6.18
CA ILE A 645 -18.41 51.78 -7.32
C ILE A 645 -19.68 51.45 -8.12
N VAL A 646 -19.64 51.71 -9.43
CA VAL A 646 -20.82 51.93 -10.30
C VAL A 646 -21.37 50.65 -10.97
N ARG A 647 -20.74 49.46 -10.86
CA ARG A 647 -21.26 48.18 -11.39
C ARG A 647 -20.58 46.95 -10.74
N GLN A 648 -21.35 45.90 -10.43
CA GLN A 648 -20.82 44.59 -10.02
C GLN A 648 -20.51 43.69 -11.25
N PRO A 649 -19.40 42.92 -11.25
CA PRO A 649 -19.03 42.07 -12.37
C PRO A 649 -19.93 40.82 -12.44
N ARG A 650 -20.38 40.47 -13.65
CA ARG A 650 -21.13 39.24 -13.95
C ARG A 650 -20.18 38.26 -14.65
N GLY A 651 -20.47 36.95 -14.56
CA GLY A 651 -19.80 35.94 -15.38
C GLY A 651 -20.08 36.16 -16.88
N PRO A 652 -19.29 35.56 -17.79
CA PRO A 652 -19.45 35.73 -19.24
C PRO A 652 -20.82 35.32 -19.80
N ASP A 653 -21.62 34.59 -19.02
CA ASP A 653 -22.96 34.09 -19.34
C ASP A 653 -24.11 34.84 -18.63
N ASN A 654 -23.81 35.94 -17.94
CA ASN A 654 -24.79 36.76 -17.21
C ASN A 654 -25.42 36.08 -15.97
N SER A 655 -24.89 34.96 -15.48
CA SER A 655 -25.34 34.29 -14.25
C SER A 655 -24.66 34.87 -12.99
N LYS A 656 -25.29 34.69 -11.81
CA LYS A 656 -24.65 34.94 -10.51
C LYS A 656 -23.78 33.72 -10.20
N GLY A 657 -22.45 33.89 -10.20
CA GLY A 657 -21.47 32.80 -10.18
C GLY A 657 -21.58 31.76 -9.04
N PHE A 658 -21.17 30.54 -9.39
CA PHE A 658 -20.83 29.33 -8.61
C PHE A 658 -21.62 29.01 -7.32
N ASN A 659 -22.73 28.28 -7.49
CA ASN A 659 -23.28 27.43 -6.42
C ASN A 659 -22.69 26.01 -6.56
N VAL A 660 -21.93 25.55 -5.57
CA VAL A 660 -21.61 24.13 -5.40
C VAL A 660 -22.07 23.71 -4.00
N GLU A 661 -23.12 22.89 -3.92
CA GLU A 661 -23.51 22.20 -2.70
C GLU A 661 -22.51 21.08 -2.38
N ARG A 662 -21.96 21.07 -1.17
CA ARG A 662 -21.16 19.96 -0.66
C ARG A 662 -22.08 18.83 -0.19
N LYS A 663 -22.01 17.67 -0.85
CA LYS A 663 -22.57 16.41 -0.33
C LYS A 663 -21.54 15.68 0.54
N THR A 664 -21.99 15.13 1.66
CA THR A 664 -21.22 14.25 2.57
C THR A 664 -21.00 12.86 1.95
N ARG A 665 -19.75 12.36 1.93
CA ARG A 665 -19.38 11.03 1.43
C ARG A 665 -19.44 9.96 2.53
N GLN A 666 -19.82 8.73 2.16
CA GLN A 666 -19.62 7.52 2.97
C GLN A 666 -18.31 6.81 2.56
N PRO A 667 -17.56 6.17 3.48
CA PRO A 667 -16.32 5.48 3.15
C PRO A 667 -16.58 4.15 2.41
N GLY A 668 -15.84 3.91 1.31
CA GLY A 668 -15.78 2.61 0.64
C GLY A 668 -16.41 2.50 -0.75
N VAL A 669 -16.97 3.58 -1.31
CA VAL A 669 -17.47 3.60 -2.69
C VAL A 669 -16.71 4.66 -3.48
N ILE A 670 -16.10 4.26 -4.59
CA ILE A 670 -15.43 5.16 -5.55
C ILE A 670 -16.30 5.19 -6.81
N ASP A 671 -16.67 6.39 -7.23
CA ASP A 671 -17.19 6.72 -8.56
C ASP A 671 -16.04 7.37 -9.35
#